data_AF-A0A023WUM9-F1
#
_entry.id   AF-A0A023WUM9-F1
#
_cell.length_a   1.000
_cell.length_b   1.000
_cell.length_c   1.000
_cell.angle_alpha   90.00
_cell.angle_beta   90.00
_cell.angle_gamma   90.00
#
_symmetry.space_group_name_H-M   'P 1'
#
loop_
_entity.id
_entity.type
_entity.pdbx_description
1 polymer ?
#
loop_
_entity_poly.entity_id
_entity_poly.type
_entity_poly.pdbx_seq_one_letter_code
_entity_poly.pdbx_strand_id
1 'polypeptide(L)'
;MRGCGVVERVPLTLADLTELLQYIPADDRDTWLQVGMGIKAEFASAGFDAWDTWSATGAGYKAGDAKTVWRSFRKAGTGMGTVIKLAKDNGWRPRREPMTAEEKRRLNAEAEERRAMRQAEIEADEARASVMREAVASACELIWTKHCKPQGESPYLERKQVGAFGVGYFHYTVVLSVDDERQRCDVWVGSETREFFANLPKPRPDSISFLMFKKGSIAIPLRDAAGKLWSLQAINEQGTKLFPKYGRKAGCRHVLGDLDGAAVIGEAEGYATAASVHMAKGWPVAMALDSGNMPAVARDLAAQYPEALLVVTGDDDPTKPGNPGRKKAEAAAGEVGGIAAFPMLPAEGELGQDWNDVHVAWGLEAVAQQLDAAVAAGKPSPAPSADEAAAPAGSSDNGGQGAGFTPEQVLRRFALVEGTTQVWDQDKKAAMKKTAFEALVGKPLAKTWLDDTNKKLIGADAVREIEQARRMAGKKAGALGMPPTERYVYIDGTKDVWDREKKRRIPEGAVKMALGDAYALWLNSAERRTVDVDHIVFDPTMTKDPATYINTFEGLPLEPVRDDAACENLRWLISFLCNHDGKALDWLTKWLAFPLQHPGAKLDTAVLMHSVMEGSGKSLFFADTMGALYGQYAATVGQTQLESNFNAWQSRKLWAVFEEVVSRDQRYNQVGKIKHLITGKTVRMESKFINGWEEANHMNAVFLSNEILPWPISDSDRRLLVMWPQETLPPERQQAIGRELANGGVAALYAWLLAVDLGDFNERTRPPHTDARQRLVALSRAGWQTFLHQWRTQELGRGLWGGCLSSDLYSLFLEWCQRNREHAMSQTKFSLFISSEVEKTARPIPWTDGNSRRFGAFFIPDDPNSSLPPSLTSAALGQLVKDWRAKAREAGWDVDGWDHVKGKAA
;
A
#
# COMPACT_ATOMS: atom_id res chain seq x y z
N MET A 1 -40.37 -8.50 31.52
CA MET A 1 -40.17 -9.40 30.35
C MET A 1 -39.72 -8.54 29.19
N ARG A 2 -38.62 -8.74 28.45
CA ARG A 2 -37.60 -9.80 28.36
C ARG A 2 -36.22 -9.11 28.23
N GLY A 3 -35.21 -9.63 28.92
CA GLY A 3 -33.82 -9.27 28.66
C GLY A 3 -33.39 -9.85 27.31
N CYS A 4 -32.88 -9.01 26.42
CA CYS A 4 -32.22 -9.47 25.20
C CYS A 4 -30.75 -9.71 25.54
N GLY A 5 -30.42 -10.96 25.90
CA GLY A 5 -29.04 -11.38 26.16
C GLY A 5 -28.20 -11.24 24.89
N VAL A 6 -27.13 -10.45 24.97
CA VAL A 6 -26.09 -10.41 23.93
C VAL A 6 -25.39 -11.76 23.97
N VAL A 7 -25.55 -12.56 22.91
CA VAL A 7 -24.86 -13.85 22.80
C VAL A 7 -23.40 -13.59 22.43
N GLU A 8 -22.50 -13.77 23.40
CA GLU A 8 -21.05 -13.59 23.21
C GLU A 8 -20.41 -14.80 22.48
N ARG A 9 -19.28 -14.58 21.80
CA ARG A 9 -18.58 -15.61 21.02
C ARG A 9 -17.65 -16.42 21.93
N VAL A 10 -17.68 -17.75 21.83
CA VAL A 10 -16.71 -18.62 22.50
C VAL A 10 -15.32 -18.41 21.89
N PRO A 11 -14.26 -18.16 22.68
CA PRO A 11 -12.89 -18.05 22.21
C PRO A 11 -12.39 -19.37 21.60
N LEU A 12 -11.64 -19.29 20.51
CA LEU A 12 -11.09 -20.46 19.81
C LEU A 12 -9.96 -21.10 20.61
N THR A 13 -10.01 -22.41 20.77
CA THR A 13 -8.95 -23.23 21.37
C THR A 13 -8.10 -23.91 20.29
N LEU A 14 -6.97 -24.50 20.70
CA LEU A 14 -6.12 -25.31 19.80
C LEU A 14 -6.87 -26.50 19.19
N ALA A 15 -7.81 -27.11 19.92
CA ALA A 15 -8.61 -28.21 19.41
C ALA A 15 -9.58 -27.76 18.29
N ASP A 16 -10.09 -26.53 18.40
CA ASP A 16 -11.00 -25.95 17.40
C ASP A 16 -10.28 -25.55 16.11
N LEU A 17 -8.95 -25.39 16.12
CA LEU A 17 -8.16 -25.03 14.93
C LEU A 17 -8.28 -26.09 13.84
N THR A 18 -8.20 -27.38 14.20
CA THR A 18 -8.25 -28.47 13.21
C THR A 18 -9.59 -28.50 12.49
N GLU A 19 -10.68 -28.24 13.22
CA GLU A 19 -12.01 -28.11 12.61
C GLU A 19 -12.13 -26.85 11.78
N LEU A 20 -11.64 -25.71 12.28
CA LEU A 20 -11.66 -24.42 11.58
C LEU A 20 -10.89 -24.47 10.26
N LEU A 21 -9.72 -25.11 10.24
CA LEU A 21 -8.82 -25.20 9.10
C LEU A 21 -9.36 -26.08 7.97
N GLN A 22 -10.24 -27.05 8.27
CA GLN A 22 -10.90 -27.87 7.23
C GLN A 22 -11.75 -27.05 6.26
N TYR A 23 -12.18 -25.86 6.68
CA TYR A 23 -12.95 -24.95 5.83
C TYR A 23 -12.04 -24.09 4.95
N ILE A 24 -10.72 -24.05 5.16
CA ILE A 24 -9.83 -23.21 4.37
C ILE A 24 -9.02 -24.10 3.41
N PRO A 25 -8.97 -23.83 2.09
CA PRO A 25 -8.10 -24.59 1.19
C PRO A 25 -6.62 -24.20 1.36
N ALA A 26 -5.72 -25.18 1.35
CA ALA A 26 -4.27 -24.98 1.54
C ALA A 26 -3.48 -24.75 0.24
N ASP A 27 -4.14 -24.77 -0.92
CA ASP A 27 -3.48 -24.72 -2.24
C ASP A 27 -2.98 -23.31 -2.63
N ASP A 28 -3.60 -22.27 -2.08
CA ASP A 28 -3.22 -20.88 -2.36
C ASP A 28 -2.08 -20.42 -1.44
N ARG A 29 -0.95 -20.01 -2.03
CA ARG A 29 0.29 -19.68 -1.28
C ARG A 29 0.10 -18.49 -0.35
N ASP A 30 -0.67 -17.49 -0.75
CA ASP A 30 -0.89 -16.29 0.09
C ASP A 30 -1.82 -16.62 1.27
N THR A 31 -2.89 -17.39 1.02
CA THR A 31 -3.75 -17.95 2.07
C THR A 31 -2.93 -18.82 3.02
N TRP A 32 -2.06 -19.68 2.48
CA TRP A 32 -1.15 -20.53 3.26
C TRP A 32 -0.25 -19.72 4.21
N LEU A 33 0.35 -18.63 3.72
CA LEU A 33 1.14 -17.69 4.51
C LEU A 33 0.28 -16.95 5.56
N GLN A 34 -0.89 -16.45 5.18
CA GLN A 34 -1.79 -15.70 6.06
C GLN A 34 -2.34 -16.56 7.20
N VAL A 35 -2.74 -17.79 6.89
CA VAL A 35 -3.21 -18.77 7.88
C VAL A 35 -2.08 -19.13 8.84
N GLY A 36 -0.86 -19.32 8.33
CA GLY A 36 0.32 -19.57 9.15
C GLY A 36 0.66 -18.41 10.08
N MET A 37 0.66 -17.18 9.57
CA MET A 37 0.87 -15.97 10.37
C MET A 37 -0.20 -15.81 11.44
N GLY A 38 -1.48 -16.01 11.08
CA GLY A 38 -2.60 -15.81 12.00
C GLY A 38 -2.66 -16.85 13.10
N ILE A 39 -2.37 -18.13 12.80
CA ILE A 39 -2.26 -19.17 13.83
C ILE A 39 -1.06 -18.91 14.72
N LYS A 40 0.11 -18.61 14.15
CA LYS A 40 1.31 -18.34 14.96
C LYS A 40 1.14 -17.08 15.84
N ALA A 41 0.35 -16.11 15.39
CA ALA A 41 0.04 -14.92 16.16
C ALA A 41 -0.78 -15.23 17.44
N GLU A 42 -1.69 -16.21 17.39
CA GLU A 42 -2.57 -16.55 18.52
C GLU A 42 -2.06 -17.72 19.37
N PHE A 43 -1.44 -18.71 18.74
CA PHE A 43 -1.05 -19.97 19.37
C PHE A 43 0.45 -20.22 19.40
N ALA A 44 1.27 -19.24 19.00
CA ALA A 44 2.72 -19.34 19.01
C ALA A 44 3.20 -20.63 18.31
N SER A 45 4.23 -21.30 18.83
CA SER A 45 4.72 -22.58 18.30
C SER A 45 3.72 -23.73 18.43
N ALA A 46 2.78 -23.69 19.38
CA ALA A 46 1.81 -24.77 19.62
C ALA A 46 0.82 -24.95 18.45
N GLY A 47 0.61 -23.90 17.64
CA GLY A 47 -0.23 -23.98 16.45
C GLY A 47 0.43 -24.61 15.22
N PHE A 48 1.72 -24.94 15.28
CA PHE A 48 2.46 -25.47 14.12
C PHE A 48 1.86 -26.78 13.62
N ASP A 49 1.60 -27.74 14.50
CA ASP A 49 1.16 -29.07 14.09
C ASP A 49 -0.20 -29.04 13.37
N ALA A 50 -1.14 -28.20 13.84
CA ALA A 50 -2.42 -27.98 13.19
C ALA A 50 -2.27 -27.31 11.82
N TRP A 51 -1.40 -26.30 11.73
CA TRP A 51 -1.12 -25.62 10.47
C TRP A 51 -0.38 -26.52 9.48
N ASP A 52 0.58 -27.32 9.92
CA ASP A 52 1.38 -28.22 9.08
C ASP A 52 0.54 -29.38 8.54
N THR A 53 -0.31 -29.97 9.38
CA THR A 53 -1.29 -30.99 8.98
C THR A 53 -2.26 -30.44 7.93
N TRP A 54 -2.75 -29.22 8.14
CA TRP A 54 -3.58 -28.53 7.15
C TRP A 54 -2.82 -28.22 5.86
N SER A 55 -1.58 -27.75 5.98
CA SER A 55 -0.68 -27.43 4.86
C SER A 55 -0.43 -28.63 3.97
N ALA A 56 -0.31 -29.82 4.56
CA ALA A 56 -0.09 -31.08 3.85
C ALA A 56 -1.26 -31.49 2.93
N THR A 57 -2.43 -30.85 3.05
CA THR A 57 -3.56 -31.10 2.13
C THR A 57 -3.40 -30.41 0.77
N GLY A 58 -2.49 -29.44 0.65
CA GLY A 58 -2.28 -28.68 -0.58
C GLY A 58 -1.33 -29.37 -1.58
N ALA A 59 -1.62 -29.22 -2.88
CA ALA A 59 -0.92 -29.93 -3.96
C ALA A 59 0.59 -29.60 -4.09
N GLY A 60 1.05 -28.49 -3.49
CA GLY A 60 2.44 -28.00 -3.54
C GLY A 60 3.25 -28.15 -2.24
N TYR A 61 2.74 -28.87 -1.24
CA TYR A 61 3.34 -28.92 0.09
C TYR A 61 4.69 -29.62 0.15
N LYS A 62 5.62 -29.03 0.89
CA LYS A 62 6.92 -29.59 1.24
C LYS A 62 7.21 -29.35 2.71
N ALA A 63 7.36 -30.42 3.49
CA ALA A 63 7.53 -30.33 4.94
C ALA A 63 8.74 -29.48 5.38
N GLY A 64 9.86 -29.56 4.65
CA GLY A 64 11.04 -28.74 4.92
C GLY A 64 10.80 -27.23 4.70
N ASP A 65 10.05 -26.89 3.65
CA ASP A 65 9.71 -25.50 3.33
C ASP A 65 8.71 -24.93 4.34
N ALA A 66 7.73 -25.73 4.76
CA ALA A 66 6.73 -25.36 5.76
C ALA A 66 7.35 -24.96 7.10
N LYS A 67 8.27 -25.78 7.63
CA LYS A 67 8.97 -25.49 8.88
C LYS A 67 9.83 -24.24 8.77
N THR A 68 10.50 -24.04 7.65
CA THR A 68 11.32 -22.85 7.38
C THR A 68 10.46 -21.58 7.34
N VAL A 69 9.35 -21.63 6.61
CA VAL A 69 8.42 -20.51 6.49
C VAL A 69 7.76 -20.20 7.83
N TRP A 70 7.33 -21.22 8.58
CA TRP A 70 6.77 -21.03 9.91
C TRP A 70 7.73 -20.26 10.83
N ARG A 71 9.01 -20.62 10.84
CA ARG A 71 10.05 -19.92 11.62
C ARG A 71 10.29 -18.48 11.13
N SER A 72 9.99 -18.17 9.86
CA SER A 72 10.13 -16.84 9.29
C SER A 72 9.04 -15.85 9.72
N PHE A 73 7.87 -16.32 10.16
CA PHE A 73 6.77 -15.45 10.60
C PHE A 73 7.18 -14.61 11.83
N ARG A 74 7.10 -13.28 11.69
CA ARG A 74 7.43 -12.26 12.70
C ARG A 74 6.15 -11.50 13.14
N LYS A 75 6.27 -10.65 14.17
CA LYS A 75 5.18 -9.89 14.82
C LYS A 75 4.35 -9.00 13.86
N ALA A 76 4.88 -8.62 12.70
CA ALA A 76 4.20 -7.75 11.75
C ALA A 76 3.39 -8.58 10.73
N GLY A 77 2.06 -8.51 10.81
CA GLY A 77 1.18 -9.10 9.80
C GLY A 77 -0.20 -9.51 10.29
N THR A 78 -0.75 -10.50 9.59
CA THR A 78 -2.09 -11.08 9.72
C THR A 78 -2.33 -11.77 11.07
N GLY A 79 -3.34 -11.35 11.82
CA GLY A 79 -3.75 -11.99 13.08
C GLY A 79 -4.80 -13.10 12.88
N MET A 80 -5.14 -13.82 13.95
CA MET A 80 -6.12 -14.93 13.92
C MET A 80 -7.50 -14.51 13.42
N GLY A 81 -7.85 -13.22 13.52
CA GLY A 81 -9.07 -12.67 12.94
C GLY A 81 -9.21 -12.93 11.43
N THR A 82 -8.10 -12.95 10.69
CA THR A 82 -8.11 -13.25 9.25
C THR A 82 -8.32 -14.73 8.99
N VAL A 83 -7.72 -15.62 9.79
CA VAL A 83 -7.93 -17.07 9.69
C VAL A 83 -9.40 -17.41 9.97
N ILE A 84 -9.97 -16.80 11.00
CA ILE A 84 -11.40 -16.92 11.33
C ILE A 84 -12.28 -16.41 10.20
N LYS A 85 -11.89 -15.30 9.56
CA LYS A 85 -12.64 -14.75 8.43
C LYS A 85 -12.59 -15.71 7.23
N LEU A 86 -11.40 -16.21 6.88
CA LEU A 86 -11.21 -17.19 5.81
C LEU A 86 -12.05 -18.45 6.05
N ALA A 87 -12.07 -18.97 7.28
CA ALA A 87 -12.92 -20.11 7.62
C ALA A 87 -14.42 -19.78 7.50
N LYS A 88 -14.86 -18.61 8.00
CA LYS A 88 -16.26 -18.16 7.89
C LYS A 88 -16.73 -17.97 6.46
N ASP A 89 -15.88 -17.37 5.64
CA ASP A 89 -16.15 -17.12 4.23
C ASP A 89 -16.28 -18.45 3.46
N ASN A 90 -15.67 -19.53 3.97
CA ASN A 90 -15.83 -20.89 3.47
C ASN A 90 -16.86 -21.73 4.27
N GLY A 91 -17.74 -21.09 5.05
CA GLY A 91 -18.91 -21.73 5.65
C GLY A 91 -18.75 -22.19 7.10
N TRP A 92 -17.60 -21.96 7.75
CA TRP A 92 -17.45 -22.23 9.17
C TRP A 92 -18.35 -21.29 10.01
N ARG A 93 -19.13 -21.86 10.93
CA ARG A 93 -20.01 -21.08 11.81
C ARG A 93 -19.53 -21.19 13.26
N PRO A 94 -19.14 -20.08 13.90
CA PRO A 94 -18.66 -20.12 15.28
C PRO A 94 -19.79 -20.51 16.24
N ARG A 95 -19.47 -21.41 17.17
CA ARG A 95 -20.36 -21.81 18.27
C ARG A 95 -20.68 -20.59 19.16
N ARG A 96 -21.96 -20.47 19.53
CA ARG A 96 -22.48 -19.34 20.33
C ARG A 96 -23.23 -19.90 21.53
N GLU A 97 -22.67 -19.72 22.72
CA GLU A 97 -23.25 -20.16 23.98
C GLU A 97 -23.19 -19.01 25.00
N PRO A 98 -24.18 -18.88 25.89
CA PRO A 98 -24.15 -17.88 26.95
C PRO A 98 -23.00 -18.19 27.91
N MET A 99 -22.02 -17.29 27.97
CA MET A 99 -20.85 -17.43 28.85
C MET A 99 -21.12 -16.80 30.20
N THR A 100 -20.73 -17.48 31.27
CA THR A 100 -20.76 -16.93 32.63
C THR A 100 -19.63 -15.91 32.83
N ALA A 101 -19.78 -15.00 33.80
CA ALA A 101 -18.75 -14.00 34.12
C ALA A 101 -17.43 -14.65 34.60
N GLU A 102 -17.50 -15.83 35.23
CA GLU A 102 -16.34 -16.59 35.67
C GLU A 102 -15.59 -17.24 34.48
N GLU A 103 -16.32 -17.82 33.52
CA GLU A 103 -15.72 -18.35 32.28
C GLU A 103 -15.05 -17.25 31.46
N LYS A 104 -15.66 -16.07 31.37
CA LYS A 104 -15.09 -14.90 30.68
C LYS A 104 -13.79 -14.44 31.31
N ARG A 105 -13.70 -14.42 32.65
CA ARG A 105 -12.46 -14.08 33.36
C ARG A 105 -11.37 -15.13 33.13
N ARG A 106 -11.71 -16.42 33.20
CA ARG A 106 -10.77 -17.52 32.94
C ARG A 106 -10.19 -17.44 31.53
N LEU A 107 -11.03 -17.26 30.51
CA LEU A 107 -10.60 -17.21 29.12
C LEU A 107 -9.79 -15.95 28.77
N ASN A 108 -10.09 -14.81 29.40
CA ASN A 108 -9.25 -13.62 29.28
C ASN A 108 -7.86 -13.83 29.91
N ALA A 109 -7.80 -14.46 31.09
CA ALA A 109 -6.53 -14.79 31.74
C ALA A 109 -5.69 -15.77 30.89
N GLU A 110 -6.32 -16.80 30.32
CA GLU A 110 -5.64 -17.73 29.40
C GLU A 110 -5.14 -17.03 28.12
N ALA A 111 -5.88 -16.05 27.59
CA ALA A 111 -5.46 -15.27 26.42
C ALA A 111 -4.29 -14.32 26.74
N GLU A 112 -4.29 -13.71 27.93
CA GLU A 112 -3.16 -12.91 28.43
C GLU A 112 -1.90 -13.77 28.63
N GLU A 113 -2.05 -14.97 29.18
CA GLU A 113 -0.95 -15.93 29.36
C GLU A 113 -0.35 -16.35 28.00
N ARG A 114 -1.19 -16.63 27.00
CA ARG A 114 -0.72 -16.93 25.63
C ARG A 114 0.02 -15.77 24.98
N ARG A 115 -0.47 -14.53 25.17
CA ARG A 115 0.22 -13.31 24.69
C ARG A 115 1.57 -13.13 25.37
N ALA A 116 1.65 -13.42 26.68
CA ALA A 116 2.89 -13.38 27.44
C ALA A 116 3.90 -14.44 26.95
N MET A 117 3.47 -15.69 26.73
CA MET A 117 4.33 -16.74 26.16
C MET A 117 4.85 -16.36 24.77
N ARG A 118 4.01 -15.76 23.91
CA ARG A 118 4.44 -15.30 22.59
C ARG A 118 5.45 -14.17 22.66
N GLN A 119 5.23 -13.20 23.56
CA GLN A 119 6.18 -12.11 23.77
C GLN A 119 7.52 -12.66 24.29
N ALA A 120 7.50 -13.64 25.19
CA ALA A 120 8.71 -14.34 25.65
C ALA A 120 9.41 -15.14 24.54
N GLU A 121 8.68 -15.79 23.63
CA GLU A 121 9.26 -16.49 22.47
C GLU A 121 9.95 -15.51 21.51
N ILE A 122 9.33 -14.36 21.24
CA ILE A 122 9.90 -13.30 20.39
C ILE A 122 11.16 -12.74 21.03
N GLU A 123 11.12 -12.45 22.34
CA GLU A 123 12.28 -11.98 23.10
C GLU A 123 13.42 -13.01 23.08
N ALA A 124 13.10 -14.30 23.21
CA ALA A 124 14.07 -15.38 23.11
C ALA A 124 14.66 -15.51 21.70
N ASP A 125 13.85 -15.40 20.64
CA ASP A 125 14.30 -15.38 19.24
C ASP A 125 15.21 -14.18 18.95
N GLU A 126 14.84 -12.99 19.43
CA GLU A 126 15.61 -11.78 19.25
C GLU A 126 16.93 -11.81 20.04
N ALA A 127 16.90 -12.34 21.26
CA ALA A 127 18.09 -12.60 22.06
C ALA A 127 19.03 -13.59 21.36
N ARG A 128 18.50 -14.72 20.85
CA ARG A 128 19.27 -15.69 20.04
C ARG A 128 19.88 -15.04 18.81
N ALA A 129 19.10 -14.27 18.05
CA ALA A 129 19.59 -13.57 16.88
C ALA A 129 20.67 -12.54 17.23
N SER A 130 20.57 -11.90 18.41
CA SER A 130 21.59 -10.98 18.92
C SER A 130 22.90 -11.69 19.25
N VAL A 131 22.83 -12.82 19.94
CA VAL A 131 24.01 -13.67 20.22
C VAL A 131 24.65 -14.13 18.91
N MET A 132 23.84 -14.58 17.95
CA MET A 132 24.35 -14.99 16.64
C MET A 132 24.97 -13.85 15.84
N ARG A 133 24.41 -12.63 15.90
CA ARG A 133 25.02 -11.44 15.27
C ARG A 133 26.41 -11.17 15.81
N GLU A 134 26.61 -11.30 17.12
CA GLU A 134 27.92 -11.12 17.76
C GLU A 134 28.91 -12.24 17.38
N ALA A 135 28.45 -13.49 17.36
CA ALA A 135 29.27 -14.63 16.94
C ALA A 135 29.72 -14.50 15.46
N VAL A 136 28.80 -14.09 14.58
CA VAL A 136 29.09 -13.84 13.16
C VAL A 136 30.03 -12.65 13.00
N ALA A 137 29.85 -11.56 13.75
CA ALA A 137 30.74 -10.41 13.74
C ALA A 137 32.17 -10.83 14.14
N SER A 138 32.31 -11.62 15.21
CA SER A 138 33.61 -12.15 15.66
C SER A 138 34.28 -13.04 14.61
N ALA A 139 33.51 -13.92 13.96
CA ALA A 139 34.03 -14.76 12.88
C ALA A 139 34.39 -13.94 11.63
N CYS A 140 33.62 -12.89 11.31
CA CYS A 140 33.94 -11.95 10.24
C CYS A 140 35.23 -11.18 10.53
N GLU A 141 35.45 -10.74 11.77
CA GLU A 141 36.70 -10.09 12.20
C GLU A 141 37.89 -11.05 12.09
N LEU A 142 37.72 -12.32 12.46
CA LEU A 142 38.76 -13.33 12.27
C LEU A 142 39.10 -13.52 10.79
N ILE A 143 38.09 -13.66 9.93
CA ILE A 143 38.28 -13.78 8.47
C ILE A 143 38.97 -12.54 7.90
N TRP A 144 38.52 -11.35 8.30
CA TRP A 144 39.07 -10.08 7.85
C TRP A 144 40.54 -9.92 8.24
N THR A 145 40.89 -10.23 9.49
CA THR A 145 42.24 -9.99 10.02
C THR A 145 43.24 -11.09 9.69
N LYS A 146 42.82 -12.35 9.57
CA LYS A 146 43.73 -13.50 9.38
C LYS A 146 43.75 -14.06 7.97
N HIS A 147 42.65 -13.95 7.23
CA HIS A 147 42.46 -14.68 5.98
C HIS A 147 42.28 -13.79 4.76
N CYS A 148 41.94 -12.51 4.94
CA CYS A 148 41.95 -11.52 3.87
C CYS A 148 43.36 -10.91 3.69
N LYS A 149 43.73 -10.61 2.46
CA LYS A 149 44.89 -9.79 2.12
C LYS A 149 44.45 -8.41 1.61
N PRO A 150 45.22 -7.34 1.87
CA PRO A 150 44.88 -5.99 1.39
C PRO A 150 45.15 -5.79 -0.10
N GLN A 151 45.91 -6.70 -0.73
CA GLN A 151 46.28 -6.64 -2.13
C GLN A 151 46.02 -8.00 -2.78
N GLY A 152 45.58 -7.99 -4.02
CA GLY A 152 45.29 -9.19 -4.80
C GLY A 152 44.61 -8.84 -6.12
N GLU A 153 44.19 -9.88 -6.83
CA GLU A 153 43.50 -9.78 -8.12
C GLU A 153 42.03 -10.16 -7.93
N SER A 154 41.14 -9.47 -8.65
CA SER A 154 39.72 -9.77 -8.65
C SER A 154 39.14 -9.57 -10.05
N PRO A 155 38.68 -10.64 -10.72
CA PRO A 155 38.00 -10.54 -12.01
C PRO A 155 36.78 -9.61 -11.98
N TYR A 156 36.13 -9.49 -10.82
CA TYR A 156 35.00 -8.57 -10.63
C TYR A 156 35.44 -7.11 -10.72
N LEU A 157 36.51 -6.72 -10.02
CA LEU A 157 37.01 -5.34 -10.01
C LEU A 157 37.55 -4.94 -11.38
N GLU A 158 38.27 -5.84 -12.04
CA GLU A 158 38.77 -5.65 -13.42
C GLU A 158 37.62 -5.45 -14.40
N ARG A 159 36.61 -6.33 -14.38
CA ARG A 159 35.44 -6.22 -15.28
C ARG A 159 34.66 -4.94 -15.04
N LYS A 160 34.57 -4.50 -13.79
CA LYS A 160 33.88 -3.25 -13.40
C LYS A 160 34.78 -2.01 -13.55
N GLN A 161 36.05 -2.19 -13.95
CA GLN A 161 37.05 -1.13 -14.12
C GLN A 161 37.23 -0.23 -12.89
N VAL A 162 37.06 -0.77 -11.68
CA VAL A 162 37.13 0.01 -10.43
C VAL A 162 38.27 -0.45 -9.52
N GLY A 163 38.80 0.49 -8.76
CA GLY A 163 39.86 0.25 -7.78
C GLY A 163 39.41 -0.56 -6.55
N ALA A 164 40.41 -1.02 -5.81
CA ALA A 164 40.27 -1.80 -4.60
C ALA A 164 40.43 -0.89 -3.36
N PHE A 165 39.34 -0.24 -2.97
CA PHE A 165 39.32 0.71 -1.87
C PHE A 165 38.83 0.02 -0.60
N GLY A 166 39.77 -0.41 0.24
CA GLY A 166 39.47 -1.02 1.54
C GLY A 166 38.80 -2.39 1.48
N VAL A 167 39.02 -3.16 0.41
CA VAL A 167 38.50 -4.53 0.25
C VAL A 167 39.56 -5.58 0.60
N GLY A 168 39.11 -6.77 0.99
CA GLY A 168 39.95 -7.91 1.32
C GLY A 168 39.94 -8.97 0.21
N TYR A 169 41.09 -9.53 -0.12
CA TYR A 169 41.27 -10.57 -1.13
C TYR A 169 41.48 -11.95 -0.52
N PHE A 170 40.97 -12.98 -1.21
CA PHE A 170 41.18 -14.38 -0.84
C PHE A 170 42.08 -15.10 -1.84
N HIS A 171 43.14 -15.74 -1.35
CA HIS A 171 44.07 -16.55 -2.15
C HIS A 171 43.81 -18.06 -2.04
N TYR A 172 42.95 -18.46 -1.11
CA TYR A 172 42.50 -19.83 -0.89
C TYR A 172 41.06 -19.81 -0.39
N THR A 173 40.40 -20.97 -0.40
CA THR A 173 39.01 -21.09 0.04
C THR A 173 38.89 -20.95 1.56
N VAL A 174 37.98 -20.09 1.99
CA VAL A 174 37.57 -19.91 3.39
C VAL A 174 36.07 -20.18 3.49
N VAL A 175 35.65 -20.95 4.49
CA VAL A 175 34.23 -21.23 4.77
C VAL A 175 33.89 -20.73 6.16
N LEU A 176 32.90 -19.84 6.26
CA LEU A 176 32.26 -19.46 7.50
C LEU A 176 31.04 -20.35 7.69
N SER A 177 31.05 -21.24 8.68
CA SER A 177 29.86 -21.99 9.07
C SER A 177 29.19 -21.37 10.29
N VAL A 178 27.86 -21.34 10.27
CA VAL A 178 27.00 -20.77 11.29
C VAL A 178 26.05 -21.87 11.75
N ASP A 179 26.16 -22.26 13.02
CA ASP A 179 25.30 -23.22 13.70
C ASP A 179 24.48 -22.46 14.75
N ASP A 180 23.21 -22.18 14.43
CA ASP A 180 22.35 -21.38 15.30
C ASP A 180 21.74 -22.17 16.48
N GLU A 181 21.80 -23.48 16.43
CA GLU A 181 21.38 -24.36 17.52
C GLU A 181 22.43 -24.40 18.61
N ARG A 182 23.71 -24.53 18.22
CA ARG A 182 24.86 -24.46 19.13
C ARG A 182 25.34 -23.04 19.39
N GLN A 183 24.69 -22.05 18.79
CA GLN A 183 25.02 -20.64 18.88
C GLN A 183 26.49 -20.31 18.58
N ARG A 184 27.06 -20.96 17.57
CA ARG A 184 28.49 -20.86 17.26
C ARG A 184 28.74 -20.59 15.78
N CYS A 185 29.88 -19.96 15.51
CA CYS A 185 30.40 -19.77 14.17
C CYS A 185 31.81 -20.35 14.11
N ASP A 186 32.10 -21.12 13.07
CA ASP A 186 33.42 -21.69 12.83
C ASP A 186 33.96 -21.21 11.48
N VAL A 187 35.27 -21.03 11.39
CA VAL A 187 35.98 -20.62 10.17
C VAL A 187 36.91 -21.75 9.74
N TRP A 188 36.71 -22.25 8.54
CA TRP A 188 37.47 -23.36 7.97
C TRP A 188 38.30 -22.88 6.79
N VAL A 189 39.57 -23.29 6.71
CA VAL A 189 40.50 -22.79 5.68
C VAL A 189 41.27 -23.90 4.99
N GLY A 190 41.60 -23.71 3.71
CA GLY A 190 42.47 -24.64 2.98
C GLY A 190 41.93 -26.07 2.96
N SER A 191 42.72 -27.05 3.43
CA SER A 191 42.34 -28.47 3.47
C SER A 191 41.17 -28.76 4.41
N GLU A 192 41.01 -28.00 5.49
CA GLU A 192 39.94 -28.18 6.49
C GLU A 192 38.54 -27.92 5.89
N THR A 193 38.47 -27.11 4.81
CA THR A 193 37.20 -26.91 4.09
C THR A 193 36.66 -28.21 3.51
N ARG A 194 37.54 -29.13 3.08
CA ARG A 194 37.12 -30.46 2.57
C ARG A 194 36.56 -31.33 3.70
N GLU A 195 37.16 -31.26 4.89
CA GLU A 195 36.69 -31.98 6.07
C GLU A 195 35.33 -31.46 6.52
N PHE A 196 35.11 -30.16 6.50
CA PHE A 196 33.79 -29.58 6.75
C PHE A 196 32.73 -30.17 5.82
N PHE A 197 32.97 -30.19 4.49
CA PHE A 197 31.99 -30.74 3.54
C PHE A 197 31.84 -32.26 3.62
N ALA A 198 32.88 -32.98 4.03
CA ALA A 198 32.84 -34.42 4.26
C ALA A 198 31.99 -34.77 5.50
N ASN A 199 32.10 -33.98 6.56
CA ASN A 199 31.41 -34.17 7.83
C ASN A 199 30.06 -33.45 7.92
N LEU A 200 29.70 -32.64 6.92
CA LEU A 200 28.41 -31.98 6.87
C LEU A 200 27.30 -33.05 6.74
N PRO A 201 26.34 -33.12 7.68
CA PRO A 201 25.28 -34.12 7.62
C PRO A 201 24.46 -33.99 6.34
N LYS A 202 23.97 -35.12 5.81
CA LYS A 202 23.16 -35.19 4.59
C LYS A 202 21.85 -35.93 4.90
N PRO A 203 20.68 -35.25 4.85
CA PRO A 203 20.49 -33.84 4.47
C PRO A 203 21.07 -32.87 5.51
N ARG A 204 21.47 -31.68 5.05
CA ARG A 204 22.01 -30.62 5.93
C ARG A 204 20.92 -30.15 6.91
N PRO A 205 21.18 -30.06 8.22
CA PRO A 205 20.23 -29.51 9.18
C PRO A 205 19.94 -28.03 8.92
N ASP A 206 18.71 -27.58 9.15
CA ASP A 206 18.31 -26.16 8.98
C ASP A 206 19.07 -25.19 9.90
N SER A 207 19.58 -25.70 11.02
CA SER A 207 20.37 -24.94 11.98
C SER A 207 21.77 -24.57 11.47
N ILE A 208 22.27 -25.31 10.47
CA ILE A 208 23.61 -25.12 9.92
C ILE A 208 23.53 -24.40 8.58
N SER A 209 24.17 -23.23 8.49
CA SER A 209 24.38 -22.48 7.25
C SER A 209 25.86 -22.17 7.04
N PHE A 210 26.27 -21.89 5.81
CA PHE A 210 27.64 -21.51 5.54
C PHE A 210 27.76 -20.51 4.40
N LEU A 211 28.81 -19.69 4.44
CA LEU A 211 29.24 -18.79 3.37
C LEU A 211 30.67 -19.16 2.96
N MET A 212 30.92 -19.25 1.66
CA MET A 212 32.23 -19.63 1.12
C MET A 212 32.83 -18.46 0.33
N PHE A 213 34.08 -18.14 0.66
CA PHE A 213 34.93 -17.21 -0.07
C PHE A 213 35.94 -18.04 -0.86
N LYS A 214 35.85 -18.01 -2.20
CA LYS A 214 36.78 -18.75 -3.06
C LYS A 214 37.99 -17.87 -3.38
N LYS A 215 39.07 -18.48 -3.88
CA LYS A 215 40.14 -17.73 -4.54
C LYS A 215 39.53 -16.83 -5.64
N GLY A 216 39.96 -15.57 -5.71
CA GLY A 216 39.42 -14.58 -6.66
C GLY A 216 38.16 -13.83 -6.19
N SER A 217 37.52 -14.28 -5.09
CA SER A 217 36.50 -13.48 -4.41
C SER A 217 37.11 -12.34 -3.62
N ILE A 218 36.32 -11.27 -3.41
CA ILE A 218 36.63 -10.18 -2.49
C ILE A 218 35.64 -10.16 -1.32
N ALA A 219 36.10 -9.68 -0.18
CA ALA A 219 35.26 -9.31 0.96
C ALA A 219 35.25 -7.78 1.12
N ILE A 220 34.06 -7.24 1.36
CA ILE A 220 33.86 -5.83 1.71
C ILE A 220 33.46 -5.78 3.19
N PRO A 221 34.22 -5.06 4.05
CA PRO A 221 33.94 -4.97 5.47
C PRO A 221 32.75 -4.03 5.75
N LEU A 222 31.82 -4.48 6.58
CA LEU A 222 30.61 -3.73 6.90
C LEU A 222 30.66 -3.30 8.36
N ARG A 223 30.92 -2.00 8.56
CA ARG A 223 31.14 -1.41 9.88
C ARG A 223 29.99 -0.48 10.26
N ASP A 224 29.66 -0.44 11.54
CA ASP A 224 28.75 0.59 12.04
C ASP A 224 29.45 1.96 12.17
N ALA A 225 28.70 2.97 12.60
CA ALA A 225 29.22 4.31 12.89
C ALA A 225 30.39 4.33 13.89
N ALA A 226 30.46 3.36 14.80
CA ALA A 226 31.55 3.25 15.78
C ALA A 226 32.78 2.49 15.22
N GLY A 227 32.73 2.05 13.97
CA GLY A 227 33.82 1.31 13.30
C GLY A 227 33.85 -0.19 13.59
N LYS A 228 32.90 -0.72 14.38
CA LYS A 228 32.84 -2.17 14.69
C LYS A 228 32.46 -2.94 13.43
N LEU A 229 33.25 -3.94 13.07
CA LEU A 229 32.93 -4.85 11.97
C LEU A 229 31.82 -5.81 12.41
N TRP A 230 30.70 -5.77 11.70
CA TRP A 230 29.56 -6.64 11.99
C TRP A 230 29.36 -7.75 10.97
N SER A 231 29.81 -7.53 9.73
CA SER A 231 29.64 -8.51 8.66
C SER A 231 30.61 -8.27 7.50
N LEU A 232 30.69 -9.24 6.60
CA LEU A 232 31.41 -9.14 5.33
C LEU A 232 30.41 -9.38 4.18
N GLN A 233 30.44 -8.53 3.16
CA GLN A 233 29.84 -8.85 1.87
C GLN A 233 30.87 -9.58 1.01
N ALA A 234 30.55 -10.81 0.59
CA ALA A 234 31.36 -11.54 -0.37
C ALA A 234 30.92 -11.17 -1.79
N ILE A 235 31.86 -10.86 -2.68
CA ILE A 235 31.61 -10.74 -4.12
C ILE A 235 32.50 -11.76 -4.83
N ASN A 236 31.89 -12.68 -5.56
CA ASN A 236 32.61 -13.67 -6.36
C ASN A 236 33.05 -13.10 -7.73
N GLU A 237 33.77 -13.90 -8.51
CA GLU A 237 34.26 -13.52 -9.86
C GLU A 237 33.13 -13.15 -10.84
N GLN A 238 31.94 -13.73 -10.65
CA GLN A 238 30.74 -13.42 -11.44
C GLN A 238 30.03 -12.14 -10.98
N GLY A 239 30.39 -11.57 -9.83
CA GLY A 239 29.73 -10.41 -9.24
C GLY A 239 28.51 -10.77 -8.36
N THR A 240 28.29 -12.05 -8.06
CA THR A 240 27.26 -12.46 -7.10
C THR A 240 27.64 -11.99 -5.71
N LYS A 241 26.73 -11.22 -5.09
CA LYS A 241 26.89 -10.66 -3.75
C LYS A 241 26.25 -11.60 -2.71
N LEU A 242 27.00 -12.03 -1.71
CA LEU A 242 26.53 -12.94 -0.66
C LEU A 242 26.86 -12.39 0.74
N PHE A 243 26.10 -12.82 1.74
CA PHE A 243 26.25 -12.40 3.14
C PHE A 243 26.11 -13.61 4.07
N PRO A 244 26.79 -13.62 5.23
CA PRO A 244 26.58 -14.67 6.21
C PRO A 244 25.18 -14.57 6.82
N LYS A 245 24.56 -15.72 7.15
CA LYS A 245 23.31 -15.75 7.95
C LYS A 245 23.58 -15.04 9.28
N TYR A 246 22.63 -14.22 9.75
CA TYR A 246 22.79 -13.31 10.89
C TYR A 246 23.84 -12.19 10.73
N GLY A 247 24.44 -12.00 9.55
CA GLY A 247 25.25 -10.80 9.29
C GLY A 247 24.40 -9.53 9.36
N ARG A 248 24.77 -8.58 10.23
CA ARG A 248 24.05 -7.30 10.35
C ARG A 248 24.39 -6.40 9.16
N LYS A 249 23.35 -5.91 8.48
CA LYS A 249 23.44 -4.91 7.40
C LYS A 249 22.94 -3.53 7.85
N ALA A 250 21.85 -3.53 8.62
CA ALA A 250 21.18 -2.30 9.05
C ALA A 250 22.12 -1.39 9.85
N GLY A 251 22.30 -0.17 9.35
CA GLY A 251 23.21 0.84 9.92
C GLY A 251 24.70 0.54 9.73
N CYS A 252 25.06 -0.45 8.92
CA CYS A 252 26.45 -0.71 8.55
C CYS A 252 26.76 -0.10 7.18
N ARG A 253 28.02 0.30 6.98
CA ARG A 253 28.55 0.88 5.74
C ARG A 253 29.96 0.40 5.47
N HIS A 254 30.39 0.53 4.22
CA HIS A 254 31.81 0.45 3.84
C HIS A 254 32.26 1.82 3.34
N VAL A 255 33.42 2.30 3.76
CA VAL A 255 33.90 3.65 3.40
C VAL A 255 35.11 3.52 2.48
N LEU A 256 35.02 4.21 1.35
CA LEU A 256 36.11 4.35 0.38
C LEU A 256 36.74 5.73 0.60
N GLY A 257 38.02 5.77 0.96
CA GLY A 257 38.72 7.02 1.32
C GLY A 257 38.61 7.36 2.81
N ASP A 258 39.02 8.58 3.16
CA ASP A 258 39.03 9.10 4.53
C ASP A 258 37.94 10.17 4.70
N LEU A 259 37.09 10.00 5.72
CA LEU A 259 35.99 10.91 6.02
C LEU A 259 36.45 12.13 6.83
N ASP A 260 37.59 12.04 7.51
CA ASP A 260 38.05 13.08 8.41
C ASP A 260 38.43 14.36 7.63
N GLY A 261 37.76 15.47 7.97
CA GLY A 261 37.98 16.77 7.32
C GLY A 261 37.43 16.89 5.89
N ALA A 262 36.63 15.92 5.44
CA ALA A 262 36.07 15.95 4.09
C ALA A 262 34.99 17.04 3.93
N ALA A 263 35.16 17.90 2.92
CA ALA A 263 34.15 18.93 2.59
C ALA A 263 32.91 18.35 1.90
N VAL A 264 33.07 17.22 1.19
CA VAL A 264 31.98 16.50 0.51
C VAL A 264 32.13 15.02 0.82
N ILE A 265 31.03 14.38 1.20
CA ILE A 265 30.96 12.94 1.43
C ILE A 265 29.92 12.37 0.46
N GLY A 266 30.34 11.42 -0.37
CA GLY A 266 29.44 10.66 -1.22
C GLY A 266 28.76 9.52 -0.45
N GLU A 267 27.55 9.17 -0.86
CA GLU A 267 26.89 7.92 -0.46
C GLU A 267 26.41 7.17 -1.69
N ALA A 268 26.60 5.86 -1.76
CA ALA A 268 26.19 5.04 -2.90
C ALA A 268 25.58 3.69 -2.46
N GLU A 269 24.71 3.11 -3.29
CA GLU A 269 24.08 1.81 -3.00
C GLU A 269 25.10 0.65 -3.04
N GLY A 270 25.84 0.53 -4.15
CA GLY A 270 26.77 -0.59 -4.40
C GLY A 270 28.24 -0.20 -4.40
N TYR A 271 29.13 -1.20 -4.25
CA TYR A 271 30.58 -0.97 -4.25
C TYR A 271 31.10 -0.38 -5.56
N ALA A 272 30.67 -0.89 -6.72
CA ALA A 272 31.15 -0.41 -8.01
C ALA A 272 30.72 1.05 -8.27
N THR A 273 29.49 1.38 -7.90
CA THR A 273 28.96 2.76 -7.89
C THR A 273 29.81 3.65 -6.99
N ALA A 274 30.02 3.24 -5.73
CA ALA A 274 30.82 3.98 -4.76
C ALA A 274 32.26 4.22 -5.25
N ALA A 275 32.89 3.18 -5.79
CA ALA A 275 34.26 3.25 -6.30
C ALA A 275 34.37 4.14 -7.55
N SER A 276 33.38 4.12 -8.44
CA SER A 276 33.37 4.98 -9.63
C SER A 276 33.25 6.46 -9.24
N VAL A 277 32.38 6.78 -8.26
CA VAL A 277 32.25 8.14 -7.71
C VAL A 277 33.54 8.58 -7.00
N HIS A 278 34.11 7.71 -6.16
CA HIS A 278 35.37 7.99 -5.46
C HIS A 278 36.52 8.25 -6.45
N MET A 279 36.66 7.42 -7.48
CA MET A 279 37.69 7.58 -8.52
C MET A 279 37.50 8.86 -9.35
N ALA A 280 36.25 9.26 -9.61
CA ALA A 280 35.94 10.44 -10.42
C ALA A 280 36.16 11.76 -9.66
N LYS A 281 35.83 11.82 -8.36
CA LYS A 281 35.84 13.07 -7.58
C LYS A 281 36.90 13.14 -6.49
N GLY A 282 37.48 12.01 -6.09
CA GLY A 282 38.36 11.90 -4.93
C GLY A 282 37.64 12.07 -3.58
N TRP A 283 36.31 12.23 -3.57
CA TRP A 283 35.52 12.33 -2.33
C TRP A 283 35.54 11.01 -1.57
N PRO A 284 35.57 11.00 -0.23
CA PRO A 284 35.23 9.79 0.49
C PRO A 284 33.79 9.38 0.20
N VAL A 285 33.55 8.09 -0.01
CA VAL A 285 32.22 7.56 -0.37
C VAL A 285 31.83 6.42 0.57
N ALA A 286 30.67 6.55 1.20
CA ALA A 286 30.06 5.49 1.99
C ALA A 286 29.14 4.62 1.13
N MET A 287 29.42 3.33 1.07
CA MET A 287 28.56 2.33 0.46
C MET A 287 27.50 1.84 1.47
N ALA A 288 26.23 2.01 1.12
CA ALA A 288 25.06 1.64 1.93
C ALA A 288 24.52 0.22 1.69
N LEU A 289 25.14 -0.56 0.78
CA LEU A 289 24.83 -1.94 0.42
C LEU A 289 23.56 -2.15 -0.42
N ASP A 290 22.44 -1.55 0.00
CA ASP A 290 21.15 -1.61 -0.66
C ASP A 290 20.34 -0.31 -0.40
N SER A 291 19.41 0.00 -1.30
CA SER A 291 18.55 1.19 -1.20
C SER A 291 17.68 1.26 0.07
N GLY A 292 17.47 0.14 0.76
CA GLY A 292 16.75 0.10 2.04
C GLY A 292 17.54 0.67 3.21
N ASN A 293 18.87 0.56 3.16
CA ASN A 293 19.79 0.98 4.22
C ASN A 293 20.32 2.41 4.04
N MET A 294 20.20 2.99 2.84
CA MET A 294 20.66 4.36 2.54
C MET A 294 20.18 5.43 3.55
N PRO A 295 18.88 5.53 3.91
CA PRO A 295 18.45 6.54 4.87
C PRO A 295 19.09 6.42 6.26
N ALA A 296 19.43 5.19 6.69
CA ALA A 296 20.12 4.99 7.96
C ALA A 296 21.57 5.47 7.89
N VAL A 297 22.27 5.16 6.80
CA VAL A 297 23.66 5.58 6.58
C VAL A 297 23.76 7.09 6.39
N ALA A 298 22.86 7.70 5.62
CA ALA A 298 22.77 9.14 5.42
C ALA A 298 22.65 9.90 6.76
N ARG A 299 21.70 9.49 7.61
CA ARG A 299 21.51 10.08 8.95
C ARG A 299 22.76 9.96 9.81
N ASP A 300 23.37 8.78 9.82
CA ASP A 300 24.58 8.54 10.62
C ASP A 300 25.76 9.38 10.14
N LEU A 301 25.91 9.59 8.82
CA LEU A 301 26.95 10.45 8.25
C LEU A 301 26.68 11.93 8.56
N ALA A 302 25.45 12.41 8.40
CA ALA A 302 25.07 13.79 8.68
C ALA A 302 25.29 14.15 10.16
N ALA A 303 25.05 13.20 11.06
CA ALA A 303 25.27 13.37 12.48
C ALA A 303 26.77 13.39 12.86
N GLN A 304 27.62 12.59 12.19
CA GLN A 304 29.05 12.52 12.47
C GLN A 304 29.86 13.63 11.79
N TYR A 305 29.42 14.06 10.60
CA TYR A 305 30.11 15.02 9.75
C TYR A 305 29.16 16.16 9.34
N PRO A 306 28.70 16.98 10.30
CA PRO A 306 27.68 18.00 10.06
C PRO A 306 28.12 19.11 9.08
N GLU A 307 29.44 19.34 8.98
CA GLU A 307 30.03 20.35 8.08
C GLU A 307 30.25 19.84 6.65
N ALA A 308 30.13 18.53 6.43
CA ALA A 308 30.33 17.93 5.11
C ALA A 308 29.04 17.98 4.29
N LEU A 309 29.14 18.36 3.02
CA LEU A 309 28.03 18.23 2.08
C LEU A 309 27.83 16.75 1.73
N LEU A 310 26.65 16.21 2.04
CA LEU A 310 26.29 14.85 1.63
C LEU A 310 25.75 14.82 0.20
N VAL A 311 26.37 14.00 -0.65
CA VAL A 311 25.92 13.74 -2.03
C VAL A 311 25.51 12.28 -2.15
N VAL A 312 24.21 12.03 -2.20
CA VAL A 312 23.61 10.70 -2.30
C VAL A 312 23.49 10.31 -3.77
N THR A 313 24.40 9.45 -4.22
CA THR A 313 24.48 8.92 -5.58
C THR A 313 23.64 7.65 -5.72
N GLY A 314 22.42 7.80 -6.25
CA GLY A 314 21.50 6.68 -6.43
C GLY A 314 21.57 6.10 -7.83
N ASP A 315 21.20 4.82 -7.95
CA ASP A 315 20.96 4.16 -9.23
C ASP A 315 19.62 4.67 -9.83
N ASP A 316 19.57 4.85 -11.15
CA ASP A 316 18.36 5.28 -11.87
C ASP A 316 17.95 4.20 -12.87
N ASP A 317 17.19 3.22 -12.38
CA ASP A 317 16.74 2.08 -13.17
C ASP A 317 15.21 2.14 -13.39
N PRO A 318 14.75 2.76 -14.48
CA PRO A 318 13.31 2.85 -14.77
C PRO A 318 12.69 1.49 -15.11
N THR A 319 13.48 0.43 -15.36
CA THR A 319 12.96 -0.91 -15.63
C THR A 319 12.47 -1.62 -14.37
N LYS A 320 12.91 -1.19 -13.18
CA LYS A 320 12.44 -1.72 -11.90
C LYS A 320 11.12 -1.05 -11.47
N PRO A 321 10.07 -1.82 -11.11
CA PRO A 321 8.81 -1.27 -10.66
C PRO A 321 8.98 -0.24 -9.54
N GLY A 322 8.62 1.00 -9.83
CA GLY A 322 8.64 2.10 -8.88
C GLY A 322 10.03 2.69 -8.60
N ASN A 323 11.08 2.31 -9.33
CA ASN A 323 12.45 2.83 -9.26
C ASN A 323 12.94 3.08 -7.81
N PRO A 324 13.10 2.00 -7.03
CA PRO A 324 13.37 2.11 -5.60
C PRO A 324 14.71 2.78 -5.28
N GLY A 325 15.75 2.58 -6.11
CA GLY A 325 17.08 3.21 -5.97
C GLY A 325 16.96 4.74 -5.96
N ARG A 326 16.37 5.30 -7.03
CA ARG A 326 16.12 6.74 -7.16
C ARG A 326 15.29 7.30 -6.00
N LYS A 327 14.13 6.71 -5.71
CA LYS A 327 13.24 7.21 -4.65
C LYS A 327 13.89 7.20 -3.26
N LYS A 328 14.69 6.18 -2.97
CA LYS A 328 15.37 6.05 -1.67
C LYS A 328 16.53 7.01 -1.55
N ALA A 329 17.29 7.24 -2.62
CA ALA A 329 18.34 8.26 -2.67
C ALA A 329 17.77 9.68 -2.50
N GLU A 330 16.68 10.03 -3.21
CA GLU A 330 15.97 11.31 -3.05
C GLU A 330 15.47 11.50 -1.61
N ALA A 331 14.86 10.47 -1.02
CA ALA A 331 14.37 10.52 0.35
C ALA A 331 15.52 10.68 1.37
N ALA A 332 16.62 9.93 1.20
CA ALA A 332 17.78 9.99 2.08
C ALA A 332 18.45 11.37 2.03
N ALA A 333 18.67 11.92 0.83
CA ALA A 333 19.21 13.26 0.65
C ALA A 333 18.31 14.34 1.26
N GLY A 334 17.00 14.26 1.00
CA GLY A 334 16.02 15.22 1.53
C GLY A 334 15.92 15.21 3.06
N GLU A 335 16.10 14.05 3.70
CA GLU A 335 16.05 13.91 5.16
C GLU A 335 17.23 14.62 5.86
N VAL A 336 18.40 14.64 5.22
CA VAL A 336 19.64 15.19 5.80
C VAL A 336 20.06 16.54 5.21
N GLY A 337 19.26 17.11 4.31
CA GLY A 337 19.62 18.36 3.62
C GLY A 337 20.75 18.21 2.58
N GLY A 338 21.03 16.98 2.14
CA GLY A 338 22.03 16.66 1.12
C GLY A 338 21.52 16.80 -0.32
N ILE A 339 22.34 16.40 -1.29
CA ILE A 339 22.04 16.45 -2.73
C ILE A 339 21.88 15.03 -3.25
N ALA A 340 20.77 14.74 -3.94
CA ALA A 340 20.62 13.50 -4.68
C ALA A 340 21.16 13.66 -6.10
N ALA A 341 21.99 12.72 -6.55
CA ALA A 341 22.56 12.71 -7.90
C ALA A 341 22.27 11.38 -8.60
N PHE A 342 21.93 11.46 -9.89
CA PHE A 342 21.59 10.32 -10.74
C PHE A 342 22.38 10.35 -12.06
N PRO A 343 22.78 9.18 -12.59
CA PRO A 343 23.47 9.12 -13.87
C PRO A 343 22.54 9.53 -15.02
N MET A 344 23.02 10.38 -15.93
CA MET A 344 22.31 10.78 -17.15
C MET A 344 22.99 10.18 -18.38
N LEU A 345 22.20 9.65 -19.32
CA LEU A 345 22.67 9.08 -20.59
C LEU A 345 22.32 10.01 -21.77
N PRO A 346 23.14 10.08 -22.84
CA PRO A 346 22.74 10.70 -24.10
C PRO A 346 21.62 9.89 -24.78
N ALA A 347 20.73 10.57 -25.51
CA ALA A 347 19.47 10.05 -26.05
C ALA A 347 19.57 8.87 -27.06
N GLU A 348 20.77 8.40 -27.41
CA GLU A 348 21.01 7.36 -28.44
C GLU A 348 21.69 6.07 -27.90
N GLY A 349 21.94 5.95 -26.59
CA GLY A 349 22.59 4.76 -26.00
C GLY A 349 21.65 3.80 -25.28
N GLU A 350 21.92 2.49 -25.34
CA GLU A 350 21.29 1.49 -24.47
C GLU A 350 21.58 1.79 -22.98
N LEU A 351 20.60 1.51 -22.12
CA LEU A 351 20.49 1.94 -20.72
C LEU A 351 21.72 1.59 -19.84
N GLY A 352 22.47 2.60 -19.39
CA GLY A 352 23.28 2.54 -18.16
C GLY A 352 22.39 2.86 -16.94
N GLN A 353 22.29 1.93 -16.00
CA GLN A 353 21.35 2.01 -14.86
C GLN A 353 22.03 2.53 -13.58
N ASP A 354 23.36 2.43 -13.52
CA ASP A 354 24.17 2.87 -12.39
C ASP A 354 25.37 3.73 -12.80
N TRP A 355 26.02 4.37 -11.81
CA TRP A 355 27.20 5.23 -12.05
C TRP A 355 28.42 4.48 -12.58
N ASN A 356 28.50 3.17 -12.37
CA ASN A 356 29.58 2.37 -12.91
C ASN A 356 29.38 2.09 -14.41
N ASP A 357 28.14 1.97 -14.89
CA ASP A 357 27.85 1.86 -16.31
C ASP A 357 28.31 3.13 -17.06
N VAL A 358 28.05 4.33 -16.49
CA VAL A 358 28.55 5.62 -17.02
C VAL A 358 30.09 5.65 -17.06
N HIS A 359 30.75 5.18 -15.99
CA HIS A 359 32.20 5.08 -15.92
C HIS A 359 32.76 4.17 -17.01
N VAL A 360 32.23 2.95 -17.15
CA VAL A 360 32.74 1.97 -18.13
C VAL A 360 32.46 2.44 -19.57
N ALA A 361 31.32 3.08 -19.82
CA ALA A 361 30.94 3.53 -21.16
C ALA A 361 31.66 4.82 -21.60
N TRP A 362 31.83 5.79 -20.70
CA TRP A 362 32.26 7.16 -21.06
C TRP A 362 33.39 7.72 -20.21
N GLY A 363 33.95 6.92 -19.29
CA GLY A 363 35.09 7.29 -18.47
C GLY A 363 34.74 8.09 -17.21
N LEU A 364 35.73 8.23 -16.33
CA LEU A 364 35.60 8.93 -15.05
C LEU A 364 35.28 10.42 -15.19
N GLU A 365 35.75 11.05 -16.27
CA GLU A 365 35.50 12.47 -16.53
C GLU A 365 34.01 12.76 -16.76
N ALA A 366 33.29 11.86 -17.44
CA ALA A 366 31.85 11.98 -17.62
C ALA A 366 31.10 11.88 -16.28
N VAL A 367 31.52 10.96 -15.39
CA VAL A 367 30.98 10.84 -14.04
C VAL A 367 31.25 12.12 -13.23
N ALA A 368 32.48 12.66 -13.30
CA ALA A 368 32.86 13.87 -12.59
C ALA A 368 32.01 15.08 -13.01
N GLN A 369 31.85 15.29 -14.33
CA GLN A 369 31.05 16.39 -14.88
C GLN A 369 29.58 16.32 -14.46
N GLN A 370 28.98 15.11 -14.46
CA GLN A 370 27.58 14.93 -14.04
C GLN A 370 27.39 15.18 -12.55
N LEU A 371 28.35 14.75 -11.71
CA LEU A 371 28.33 15.02 -10.27
C LEU A 371 28.52 16.51 -9.97
N ASP A 372 29.42 17.20 -10.68
CA ASP A 372 29.61 18.65 -10.55
C ASP A 372 28.34 19.41 -10.97
N ALA A 373 27.68 18.99 -12.04
CA ALA A 373 26.42 19.56 -12.46
C ALA A 373 25.31 19.34 -11.42
N ALA A 374 25.23 18.15 -10.81
CA ALA A 374 24.27 17.85 -9.76
C ALA A 374 24.52 18.69 -8.50
N VAL A 375 25.78 18.86 -8.09
CA VAL A 375 26.16 19.70 -6.95
C VAL A 375 25.89 21.19 -7.23
N ALA A 376 26.20 21.67 -8.44
CA ALA A 376 25.94 23.06 -8.82
C ALA A 376 24.44 23.39 -8.95
N ALA A 377 23.63 22.42 -9.40
CA ALA A 377 22.17 22.55 -9.51
C ALA A 377 21.44 22.37 -8.18
N GLY A 378 22.00 21.58 -7.26
CA GLY A 378 21.46 21.35 -5.94
C GLY A 378 21.63 22.57 -5.03
N LYS A 379 20.53 23.14 -4.53
CA LYS A 379 20.60 24.04 -3.37
C LYS A 379 20.63 23.17 -2.11
N PRO A 380 21.75 23.10 -1.35
CA PRO A 380 21.71 22.52 -0.02
C PRO A 380 20.66 23.30 0.79
N SER A 381 19.66 22.58 1.28
CA SER A 381 18.66 23.19 2.16
C SER A 381 19.35 23.52 3.48
N PRO A 382 19.23 24.74 4.03
CA PRO A 382 20.04 25.15 5.17
C PRO A 382 19.75 24.23 6.37
N ALA A 383 20.80 23.56 6.85
CA ALA A 383 20.81 22.97 8.18
C ALA A 383 20.64 24.08 9.23
N PRO A 384 19.98 23.82 10.36
CA PRO A 384 19.87 24.79 11.44
C PRO A 384 21.27 25.01 12.03
N SER A 385 21.86 26.19 11.79
CA SER A 385 23.13 26.58 12.38
C SER A 385 23.01 26.62 13.91
N ALA A 386 23.73 25.72 14.57
CA ALA A 386 24.04 25.80 15.99
C ALA A 386 25.15 26.84 16.18
N ASP A 387 24.79 28.12 16.12
CA ASP A 387 25.73 29.20 16.42
C ASP A 387 25.02 30.41 17.05
N GLU A 388 24.42 30.17 18.22
CA GLU A 388 24.11 31.20 19.22
C GLU A 388 24.33 30.61 20.62
N ALA A 389 25.56 30.21 20.90
CA ALA A 389 25.99 29.92 22.26
C ALA A 389 27.42 30.42 22.50
N ALA A 390 27.48 31.60 23.13
CA ALA A 390 28.52 32.04 24.04
C ALA A 390 29.92 32.37 23.48
N ALA A 391 30.19 33.67 23.35
CA ALA A 391 31.28 34.38 24.05
C ALA A 391 31.17 35.90 23.83
N PRO A 392 31.77 36.78 24.66
CA PRO A 392 32.01 36.72 26.10
C PRO A 392 31.32 37.90 26.82
N ALA A 393 31.26 37.84 28.14
CA ALA A 393 30.89 39.00 28.97
C ALA A 393 31.90 40.14 28.76
N GLY A 394 31.51 41.14 27.97
CA GLY A 394 32.20 42.42 27.90
C GLY A 394 31.93 43.21 29.17
N SER A 395 32.96 43.32 30.03
CA SER A 395 33.04 44.34 31.06
C SER A 395 33.05 45.72 30.39
N SER A 396 32.04 46.55 30.65
CA SER A 396 32.13 47.98 30.39
C SER A 396 32.32 48.72 31.71
N ASP A 397 33.58 48.94 32.08
CA ASP A 397 33.95 50.16 32.79
C ASP A 397 33.69 51.33 31.85
N ASN A 398 32.71 52.17 32.19
CA ASN A 398 32.73 53.60 31.87
C ASN A 398 31.70 54.32 32.75
N GLY A 399 32.23 55.13 33.66
CA GLY A 399 31.43 56.04 34.46
C GLY A 399 30.83 57.19 33.65
N GLY A 400 29.65 57.63 34.08
CA GLY A 400 29.23 59.03 34.07
C GLY A 400 29.00 59.71 32.71
N GLN A 401 27.74 59.81 32.32
CA GLN A 401 27.03 61.08 32.13
C GLN A 401 25.55 60.77 31.86
N GLY A 402 24.68 61.03 32.84
CA GLY A 402 23.24 60.90 32.66
C GLY A 402 22.76 61.87 31.57
N ALA A 403 21.91 61.39 30.66
CA ALA A 403 21.23 62.27 29.73
C ALA A 403 20.52 63.35 30.56
N GLY A 404 20.75 64.62 30.22
CA GLY A 404 20.23 65.78 30.97
C GLY A 404 18.70 65.85 30.94
N PHE A 405 18.04 65.04 31.77
CA PHE A 405 16.60 65.11 32.01
C PHE A 405 16.32 66.22 33.02
N THR A 406 15.30 67.02 32.74
CA THR A 406 14.73 67.98 33.70
C THR A 406 13.67 67.31 34.58
N PRO A 407 13.40 67.79 35.81
CA PRO A 407 12.36 67.25 36.68
C PRO A 407 10.98 67.16 35.99
N GLU A 408 10.62 68.16 35.19
CA GLU A 408 9.36 68.22 34.46
C GLU A 408 9.27 67.14 33.38
N GLN A 409 10.38 66.83 32.70
CA GLN A 409 10.43 65.77 31.70
C GLN A 409 10.27 64.38 32.33
N VAL A 410 10.86 64.16 33.52
CA VAL A 410 10.73 62.88 34.22
C VAL A 410 9.29 62.67 34.71
N LEU A 411 8.66 63.70 35.28
CA LEU A 411 7.24 63.66 35.69
C LEU A 411 6.27 63.46 34.52
N ARG A 412 6.58 64.01 33.34
CA ARG A 412 5.77 63.79 32.13
C ARG A 412 5.85 62.35 31.67
N ARG A 413 7.06 61.82 31.51
CA ARG A 413 7.37 60.61 30.73
C ARG A 413 7.24 59.31 31.51
N PHE A 414 7.61 59.31 32.79
CA PHE A 414 7.68 58.09 33.58
C PHE A 414 6.49 57.96 34.53
N ALA A 415 6.01 56.73 34.71
CA ALA A 415 4.99 56.38 35.68
C ALA A 415 5.48 55.20 36.52
N LEU A 416 5.18 55.17 37.82
CA LEU A 416 5.46 54.01 38.66
C LEU A 416 4.37 52.96 38.42
N VAL A 417 4.77 51.71 38.23
CA VAL A 417 3.82 50.60 38.07
C VAL A 417 3.31 50.20 39.45
N GLU A 418 2.00 50.33 39.67
CA GLU A 418 1.36 50.10 40.97
C GLU A 418 1.66 48.69 41.52
N GLY A 419 1.97 48.61 42.80
CA GLY A 419 2.30 47.35 43.48
C GLY A 419 3.68 46.78 43.13
N THR A 420 4.52 47.49 42.36
CA THR A 420 5.86 47.01 41.96
C THR A 420 6.94 48.08 42.10
N THR A 421 8.20 47.68 41.89
CA THR A 421 9.38 48.58 41.80
C THR A 421 9.74 48.96 40.36
N GLN A 422 8.87 48.65 39.38
CA GLN A 422 9.13 48.95 37.98
C GLN A 422 8.62 50.34 37.61
N VAL A 423 9.32 50.98 36.67
CA VAL A 423 8.97 52.27 36.11
C VAL A 423 8.55 52.06 34.66
N TRP A 424 7.40 52.58 34.30
CA TRP A 424 6.85 52.57 32.95
C TRP A 424 7.29 53.82 32.19
N ASP A 425 7.93 53.64 31.03
CA ASP A 425 8.26 54.71 30.09
C ASP A 425 7.08 54.90 29.12
N GLN A 426 6.35 56.02 29.25
CA GLN A 426 5.17 56.30 28.42
C GLN A 426 5.50 56.54 26.95
N ASP A 427 6.73 56.99 26.65
CA ASP A 427 7.16 57.27 25.28
C ASP A 427 7.60 55.96 24.59
N LYS A 428 8.33 55.09 25.31
CA LYS A 428 8.78 53.79 24.78
C LYS A 428 7.75 52.67 24.89
N LYS A 429 6.68 52.90 25.67
CA LYS A 429 5.63 51.90 26.01
C LYS A 429 6.26 50.59 26.48
N ALA A 430 7.13 50.69 27.49
CA ALA A 430 7.85 49.56 28.05
C ALA A 430 8.14 49.77 29.55
N ALA A 431 8.11 48.68 30.32
CA ALA A 431 8.50 48.70 31.72
C ALA A 431 10.02 48.51 31.89
N MET A 432 10.61 49.16 32.88
CA MET A 432 12.01 49.02 33.25
C MET A 432 12.20 48.89 34.76
N LYS A 433 13.29 48.23 35.17
CA LYS A 433 13.66 48.12 36.59
C LYS A 433 14.09 49.48 37.15
N LYS A 434 13.83 49.74 38.43
CA LYS A 434 14.26 50.95 39.14
C LYS A 434 15.75 51.29 38.93
N THR A 435 16.62 50.28 38.95
CA THR A 435 18.07 50.47 38.74
C THR A 435 18.41 50.97 37.34
N ALA A 436 17.68 50.52 36.31
CA ALA A 436 17.83 51.01 34.93
C ALA A 436 17.29 52.44 34.78
N PHE A 437 16.19 52.76 35.48
CA PHE A 437 15.66 54.12 35.53
C PHE A 437 16.63 55.09 36.23
N GLU A 438 17.20 54.71 37.38
CA GLU A 438 18.22 55.50 38.09
C GLU A 438 19.47 55.75 37.26
N ALA A 439 19.89 54.76 36.45
CA ALA A 439 20.99 54.91 35.51
C ALA A 439 20.65 55.87 34.35
N LEU A 440 19.38 55.91 33.93
CA LEU A 440 18.91 56.73 32.81
C LEU A 440 18.74 58.21 33.18
N VAL A 441 18.12 58.50 34.33
CA VAL A 441 17.80 59.90 34.74
C VAL A 441 18.76 60.46 35.79
N GLY A 442 19.66 59.62 36.33
CA GLY A 442 20.55 59.98 37.43
C GLY A 442 19.90 59.78 38.80
N LYS A 443 20.68 59.22 39.75
CA LYS A 443 20.21 58.90 41.12
C LYS A 443 19.54 60.08 41.87
N PRO A 444 20.05 61.33 41.82
CA PRO A 444 19.41 62.44 42.52
C PRO A 444 17.99 62.73 41.99
N LEU A 445 17.84 62.78 40.66
CA LEU A 445 16.58 63.10 40.01
C LEU A 445 15.55 61.97 40.15
N ALA A 446 16.01 60.71 40.06
CA ALA A 446 15.18 59.53 40.30
C ALA A 446 14.60 59.52 41.72
N LYS A 447 15.40 59.92 42.73
CA LYS A 447 14.94 60.00 44.12
C LYS A 447 13.90 61.10 44.30
N THR A 448 14.15 62.30 43.77
CA THR A 448 13.19 63.41 43.80
C THR A 448 11.86 63.03 43.16
N TRP A 449 11.88 62.34 42.01
CA TRP A 449 10.67 61.87 41.34
C TRP A 449 9.92 60.79 42.14
N LEU A 450 10.64 59.88 42.80
CA LEU A 450 10.03 58.82 43.61
C LEU A 450 9.29 59.40 44.82
N ASP A 451 9.86 60.45 45.42
CA ASP A 451 9.33 61.13 46.60
C ASP A 451 8.25 62.18 46.24
N ASP A 452 8.10 62.53 44.95
CA ASP A 452 7.10 63.48 44.46
C ASP A 452 5.67 62.93 44.58
N THR A 453 4.74 63.74 45.11
CA THR A 453 3.33 63.38 45.25
C THR A 453 2.55 63.45 43.94
N ASN A 454 3.07 64.16 42.93
CA ASN A 454 2.47 64.30 41.61
C ASN A 454 2.98 63.26 40.60
N LYS A 455 3.79 62.28 41.02
CA LYS A 455 4.27 61.21 40.14
C LYS A 455 3.08 60.39 39.59
N LYS A 456 3.15 60.06 38.30
CA LYS A 456 2.11 59.25 37.65
C LYS A 456 2.18 57.80 38.12
N LEU A 457 1.02 57.17 38.26
CA LEU A 457 0.87 55.75 38.51
C LEU A 457 0.22 55.09 37.30
N ILE A 458 0.61 53.85 37.01
CA ILE A 458 -0.05 53.00 36.02
C ILE A 458 -0.34 51.64 36.64
N GLY A 459 -1.58 51.15 36.48
CA GLY A 459 -1.98 49.83 36.99
C GLY A 459 -1.17 48.71 36.33
N ALA A 460 -0.78 47.70 37.10
CA ALA A 460 0.00 46.57 36.61
C ALA A 460 -0.72 45.78 35.49
N ASP A 461 -2.04 45.68 35.55
CA ASP A 461 -2.85 45.02 34.51
C ASP A 461 -2.83 45.80 33.18
N ALA A 462 -2.90 47.13 33.23
CA ALA A 462 -2.83 47.99 32.04
C ALA A 462 -1.47 47.90 31.33
N VAL A 463 -0.37 47.81 32.10
CA VAL A 463 0.97 47.56 31.54
C VAL A 463 1.01 46.21 30.81
N ARG A 464 0.45 45.16 31.42
CA ARG A 464 0.40 43.80 30.83
C ARG A 464 -0.42 43.77 29.55
N GLU A 465 -1.58 44.44 29.51
CA GLU A 465 -2.42 44.55 28.31
C GLU A 465 -1.72 45.28 27.17
N ILE A 466 -1.03 46.41 27.45
CA ILE A 466 -0.30 47.18 26.44
C ILE A 466 0.88 46.38 25.87
N GLU A 467 1.62 45.65 26.72
CA GLU A 467 2.71 44.79 26.27
C GLU A 467 2.20 43.56 25.47
N GLN A 468 1.06 42.97 25.86
CA GLN A 468 0.40 41.89 25.11
C GLN A 468 -0.08 42.35 23.73
N ALA A 469 -0.75 43.50 23.64
CA ALA A 469 -1.24 44.06 22.38
C ALA A 469 -0.08 44.35 21.40
N ARG A 470 1.05 44.87 21.90
CA ARG A 470 2.26 45.14 21.09
C ARG A 470 2.91 43.85 20.58
N ARG A 471 2.96 42.78 21.37
CA ARG A 471 3.50 41.46 20.96
C ARG A 471 2.64 40.82 19.85
N MET A 472 1.34 41.05 19.87
CA MET A 472 0.42 40.54 18.86
C MET A 472 0.45 41.36 17.56
N ALA A 473 0.66 42.67 17.62
CA ALA A 473 0.70 43.55 16.45
C ALA A 473 1.92 43.35 15.51
N GLY A 474 3.01 42.76 16.02
CA GLY A 474 4.28 42.61 15.28
C GLY A 474 4.42 41.34 14.44
N LYS A 475 3.47 40.41 14.49
CA LYS A 475 3.57 39.11 13.80
C LYS A 475 2.58 39.05 12.65
N LYS A 476 3.13 39.05 11.43
CA LYS A 476 2.41 39.05 10.15
C LYS A 476 1.21 38.12 10.19
N ALA A 477 0.03 38.68 9.95
CA ALA A 477 -1.13 37.93 9.49
C ALA A 477 -0.74 37.15 8.22
N GLY A 478 -1.36 35.98 8.01
CA GLY A 478 -1.16 35.20 6.78
C GLY A 478 -1.52 35.99 5.52
N ALA A 479 -1.37 35.39 4.34
CA ALA A 479 -1.72 36.03 3.07
C ALA A 479 -3.19 36.50 3.03
N LEU A 480 -4.07 35.84 3.79
CA LEU A 480 -5.49 36.18 3.95
C LEU A 480 -5.82 37.15 5.11
N GLY A 481 -4.84 37.66 5.86
CA GLY A 481 -5.11 38.57 6.98
C GLY A 481 -5.75 37.91 8.22
N MET A 482 -5.92 36.59 8.24
CA MET A 482 -6.59 35.87 9.35
C MET A 482 -5.76 35.90 10.64
N PRO A 483 -6.38 36.17 11.80
CA PRO A 483 -5.72 36.04 13.09
C PRO A 483 -5.38 34.56 13.38
N PRO A 484 -4.32 34.28 14.19
CA PRO A 484 -3.91 32.91 14.50
C PRO A 484 -5.02 32.02 15.08
N THR A 485 -5.91 32.58 15.91
CA THR A 485 -7.07 31.89 16.50
C THR A 485 -8.09 31.44 15.47
N GLU A 486 -8.16 32.14 14.34
CA GLU A 486 -9.05 31.79 13.23
C GLU A 486 -8.39 30.84 12.23
N ARG A 487 -7.09 31.02 11.95
CA ARG A 487 -6.35 30.22 10.97
C ARG A 487 -6.06 28.80 11.45
N TYR A 488 -5.54 28.68 12.66
CA TYR A 488 -5.04 27.42 13.20
C TYR A 488 -6.08 26.81 14.13
N VAL A 489 -6.60 25.64 13.72
CA VAL A 489 -7.58 24.89 14.49
C VAL A 489 -6.89 23.70 15.14
N TYR A 490 -6.93 23.65 16.47
CA TYR A 490 -6.34 22.55 17.23
C TYR A 490 -7.12 21.26 16.96
N ILE A 491 -6.39 20.18 16.65
CA ILE A 491 -7.00 18.87 16.40
C ILE A 491 -6.84 18.03 17.68
N ASP A 492 -7.93 17.86 18.41
CA ASP A 492 -7.93 17.12 19.67
C ASP A 492 -7.53 15.65 19.45
N GLY A 493 -6.76 15.11 20.40
CA GLY A 493 -6.20 13.76 20.31
C GLY A 493 -4.97 13.60 19.40
N THR A 494 -4.44 14.67 18.80
CA THR A 494 -3.26 14.61 17.91
C THR A 494 -2.21 15.69 18.20
N LYS A 495 -1.00 15.52 17.62
CA LYS A 495 0.05 16.56 17.57
C LYS A 495 0.00 17.38 16.29
N ASP A 496 -1.12 17.32 15.58
CA ASP A 496 -1.34 18.05 14.35
C ASP A 496 -2.30 19.21 14.57
N VAL A 497 -2.20 20.21 13.71
CA VAL A 497 -3.07 21.38 13.68
C VAL A 497 -3.63 21.49 12.27
N TRP A 498 -4.90 21.84 12.14
CA TRP A 498 -5.49 22.14 10.85
C TRP A 498 -5.23 23.60 10.49
N ASP A 499 -4.52 23.83 9.38
CA ASP A 499 -4.33 25.16 8.82
C ASP A 499 -5.49 25.45 7.86
N ARG A 500 -6.38 26.39 8.22
CA ARG A 500 -7.53 26.78 7.38
C ARG A 500 -7.13 27.56 6.14
N GLU A 501 -5.99 28.24 6.15
CA GLU A 501 -5.49 28.95 4.95
C GLU A 501 -4.91 27.94 3.95
N LYS A 502 -4.12 26.97 4.42
CA LYS A 502 -3.51 25.95 3.56
C LYS A 502 -4.38 24.70 3.36
N LYS A 503 -5.52 24.63 4.04
CA LYS A 503 -6.52 23.55 4.02
C LYS A 503 -5.91 22.16 4.17
N ARG A 504 -4.98 22.03 5.12
CA ARG A 504 -4.26 20.78 5.38
C ARG A 504 -3.88 20.63 6.84
N ARG A 505 -3.64 19.40 7.27
CA ARG A 505 -3.00 19.10 8.55
C ARG A 505 -1.52 19.49 8.46
N ILE A 506 -1.03 20.17 9.48
CA ILE A 506 0.39 20.49 9.65
C ILE A 506 0.83 20.08 11.06
N PRO A 507 2.09 19.65 11.24
CA PRO A 507 2.59 19.33 12.57
C PRO A 507 2.56 20.56 13.48
N GLU A 508 2.26 20.38 14.77
CA GLU A 508 2.29 21.44 15.79
C GLU A 508 3.60 22.24 15.76
N GLY A 509 4.74 21.56 15.53
CA GLY A 509 6.05 22.21 15.42
C GLY A 509 6.11 23.28 14.32
N ALA A 510 5.43 23.06 13.19
CA ALA A 510 5.37 24.05 12.11
C ALA A 510 4.56 25.29 12.52
N VAL A 511 3.49 25.12 13.29
CA VAL A 511 2.68 26.23 13.85
C VAL A 511 3.50 27.00 14.88
N LYS A 512 4.23 26.30 15.75
CA LYS A 512 5.12 26.90 16.74
C LYS A 512 6.20 27.75 16.07
N MET A 513 6.81 27.26 14.99
CA MET A 513 7.76 28.05 14.19
C MET A 513 7.10 29.26 13.51
N ALA A 514 5.88 29.09 12.98
CA ALA A 514 5.16 30.17 12.32
C ALA A 514 4.72 31.30 13.27
N LEU A 515 4.34 30.97 14.51
CA LEU A 515 3.85 31.95 15.51
C LEU A 515 4.96 32.45 16.45
N GLY A 516 6.08 31.74 16.59
CA GLY A 516 7.13 32.04 17.57
C GLY A 516 6.56 32.22 18.97
N ASP A 517 6.93 33.29 19.68
CA ASP A 517 6.37 33.63 21.01
C ASP A 517 4.85 33.79 21.08
N ALA A 518 4.15 34.01 19.96
CA ALA A 518 2.68 34.10 19.96
C ALA A 518 2.02 32.71 20.01
N TYR A 519 2.80 31.64 19.84
CA TYR A 519 2.31 30.27 19.93
C TYR A 519 1.66 29.98 21.28
N ALA A 520 2.33 30.34 22.38
CA ALA A 520 1.81 30.14 23.73
C ALA A 520 0.53 30.95 23.99
N LEU A 521 0.39 32.12 23.34
CA LEU A 521 -0.83 32.92 23.43
C LEU A 521 -1.99 32.28 22.66
N TRP A 522 -1.73 31.74 21.46
CA TRP A 522 -2.73 30.99 20.70
C TRP A 522 -3.14 29.70 21.43
N LEU A 523 -2.16 28.91 21.91
CA LEU A 523 -2.39 27.62 22.57
C LEU A 523 -3.27 27.77 23.82
N ASN A 524 -3.08 28.86 24.57
CA ASN A 524 -3.82 29.15 25.80
C ASN A 524 -5.04 30.07 25.57
N SER A 525 -5.37 30.43 24.33
CA SER A 525 -6.51 31.29 24.04
C SER A 525 -7.83 30.54 24.24
N ALA A 526 -8.78 31.17 24.95
CA ALA A 526 -10.14 30.67 25.08
C ALA A 526 -10.92 30.73 23.75
N GLU A 527 -10.48 31.57 22.81
CA GLU A 527 -11.07 31.71 21.47
C GLU A 527 -10.46 30.73 20.46
N ARG A 528 -9.49 29.91 20.87
CA ARG A 528 -8.88 28.91 19.99
C ARG A 528 -9.92 27.87 19.62
N ARG A 529 -10.18 27.74 18.31
CA ARG A 529 -11.02 26.66 17.80
C ARG A 529 -10.35 25.31 17.99
N THR A 530 -11.11 24.35 18.51
CA THR A 530 -10.71 22.94 18.67
C THR A 530 -11.70 22.06 17.94
N VAL A 531 -11.21 21.03 17.26
CA VAL A 531 -12.02 20.04 16.53
C VAL A 531 -11.45 18.65 16.82
N ASP A 532 -12.31 17.67 17.05
CA ASP A 532 -11.88 16.28 17.22
C ASP A 532 -11.30 15.71 15.90
N VAL A 533 -10.34 14.79 15.99
CA VAL A 533 -9.73 14.15 14.80
C VAL A 533 -10.78 13.49 13.89
N ASP A 534 -11.85 12.94 14.46
CA ASP A 534 -12.95 12.28 13.75
C ASP A 534 -13.91 13.28 13.08
N HIS A 535 -13.82 14.57 13.43
CA HIS A 535 -14.61 15.65 12.84
C HIS A 535 -13.95 16.31 11.62
N ILE A 536 -12.77 15.84 11.21
CA ILE A 536 -12.14 16.22 9.94
C ILE A 536 -12.51 15.18 8.89
N VAL A 537 -13.48 15.50 8.03
CA VAL A 537 -14.15 14.53 7.17
C VAL A 537 -14.11 14.94 5.70
N PHE A 538 -14.21 13.95 4.82
CA PHE A 538 -14.51 14.18 3.42
C PHE A 538 -16.01 13.99 3.23
N ASP A 539 -16.75 15.09 3.10
CA ASP A 539 -18.20 15.07 2.93
C ASP A 539 -18.63 15.86 1.67
N PRO A 540 -18.73 15.18 0.51
CA PRO A 540 -19.16 15.83 -0.72
C PRO A 540 -20.57 16.41 -0.68
N THR A 541 -21.42 15.96 0.25
CA THR A 541 -22.82 16.43 0.37
C THR A 541 -22.90 17.82 0.98
N MET A 542 -21.83 18.30 1.63
CA MET A 542 -21.77 19.59 2.33
C MET A 542 -22.88 19.77 3.38
N THR A 543 -23.36 18.68 3.98
CA THR A 543 -24.49 18.71 4.94
C THR A 543 -24.05 18.88 6.39
N LYS A 544 -22.80 18.53 6.70
CA LYS A 544 -22.27 18.62 8.07
C LYS A 544 -22.03 20.07 8.50
N ASP A 545 -22.40 20.37 9.74
CA ASP A 545 -22.27 21.68 10.35
C ASP A 545 -20.79 22.16 10.38
N PRO A 546 -20.46 23.26 9.68
CA PRO A 546 -19.11 23.82 9.64
C PRO A 546 -18.58 24.34 10.99
N ALA A 547 -19.43 24.53 12.01
CA ALA A 547 -18.97 24.87 13.36
C ALA A 547 -18.32 23.65 14.04
N THR A 548 -18.92 22.48 13.85
CA THR A 548 -18.50 21.21 14.48
C THR A 548 -17.47 20.45 13.65
N TYR A 549 -17.64 20.44 12.32
CA TYR A 549 -16.82 19.65 11.38
C TYR A 549 -15.91 20.53 10.53
N ILE A 550 -14.81 19.93 10.10
CA ILE A 550 -13.96 20.46 9.03
C ILE A 550 -14.16 19.57 7.82
N ASN A 551 -14.82 20.09 6.80
CA ASN A 551 -14.97 19.40 5.53
C ASN A 551 -13.73 19.63 4.66
N THR A 552 -13.21 18.54 4.10
CA THR A 552 -12.05 18.54 3.21
C THR A 552 -12.43 18.55 1.72
N PHE A 553 -13.73 18.46 1.41
CA PHE A 553 -14.26 18.72 0.07
C PHE A 553 -14.51 20.22 -0.11
N GLU A 554 -14.15 20.77 -1.28
CA GLU A 554 -14.21 22.20 -1.58
C GLU A 554 -15.13 22.54 -2.76
N GLY A 555 -15.87 21.55 -3.26
CA GLY A 555 -16.52 21.63 -4.57
C GLY A 555 -15.58 21.16 -5.68
N LEU A 556 -16.15 20.89 -6.86
CA LEU A 556 -15.37 20.49 -8.03
C LEU A 556 -14.54 21.69 -8.53
N PRO A 557 -13.31 21.47 -9.03
CA PRO A 557 -12.41 22.56 -9.42
C PRO A 557 -12.84 23.30 -10.70
N LEU A 558 -13.74 22.70 -11.48
CA LEU A 558 -14.23 23.25 -12.74
C LEU A 558 -15.62 23.86 -12.56
N GLU A 559 -15.83 25.07 -13.05
CA GLU A 559 -17.15 25.70 -13.08
C GLU A 559 -17.91 25.31 -14.37
N PRO A 560 -19.22 25.00 -14.29
CA PRO A 560 -20.00 24.62 -15.46
C PRO A 560 -20.29 25.84 -16.35
N VAL A 561 -20.08 25.71 -17.66
CA VAL A 561 -20.39 26.75 -18.65
C VAL A 561 -21.40 26.21 -19.64
N ARG A 562 -22.57 26.85 -19.79
CA ARG A 562 -23.61 26.35 -20.69
C ARG A 562 -23.28 26.69 -22.15
N ASP A 563 -22.63 25.75 -22.84
CA ASP A 563 -22.31 25.83 -24.27
C ASP A 563 -22.31 24.42 -24.89
N ASP A 564 -23.47 23.98 -25.37
CA ASP A 564 -23.63 22.64 -25.95
C ASP A 564 -22.78 22.43 -27.22
N ALA A 565 -22.42 23.50 -27.94
CA ALA A 565 -21.59 23.41 -29.14
C ALA A 565 -20.13 23.12 -28.80
N ALA A 566 -19.64 23.66 -27.68
CA ALA A 566 -18.27 23.44 -27.21
C ALA A 566 -17.99 22.01 -26.70
N CYS A 567 -19.03 21.19 -26.47
CA CYS A 567 -18.90 19.79 -26.07
C CYS A 567 -19.58 18.80 -27.03
N GLU A 568 -19.86 19.21 -28.27
CA GLU A 568 -20.55 18.36 -29.25
C GLU A 568 -19.78 17.06 -29.52
N ASN A 569 -18.46 17.13 -29.72
CA ASN A 569 -17.64 15.96 -29.99
C ASN A 569 -17.42 15.10 -28.75
N LEU A 570 -17.35 15.70 -27.56
CA LEU A 570 -17.34 14.96 -26.29
C LEU A 570 -18.65 14.19 -26.06
N ARG A 571 -19.82 14.80 -26.35
CA ARG A 571 -21.12 14.10 -26.29
C ARG A 571 -21.20 12.99 -27.33
N TRP A 572 -20.69 13.25 -28.54
CA TRP A 572 -20.58 12.23 -29.58
C TRP A 572 -19.68 11.07 -29.14
N LEU A 573 -18.58 11.34 -28.42
CA LEU A 573 -17.68 10.30 -27.91
C LEU A 573 -18.38 9.34 -26.93
N ILE A 574 -19.29 9.84 -26.09
CA ILE A 574 -20.14 8.98 -25.23
C ILE A 574 -20.98 8.04 -26.09
N SER A 575 -21.62 8.57 -27.13
CA SER A 575 -22.41 7.78 -28.08
C SER A 575 -21.55 6.75 -28.82
N PHE A 576 -20.36 7.14 -29.28
CA PHE A 576 -19.40 6.29 -29.97
C PHE A 576 -18.93 5.13 -29.10
N LEU A 577 -18.56 5.38 -27.84
CA LEU A 577 -18.18 4.33 -26.89
C LEU A 577 -19.33 3.35 -26.58
N CYS A 578 -20.58 3.80 -26.76
CA CYS A 578 -21.78 2.98 -26.67
C CYS A 578 -22.16 2.27 -27.99
N ASN A 579 -21.33 2.33 -29.04
CA ASN A 579 -21.67 1.86 -30.39
C ASN A 579 -23.00 2.44 -30.91
N HIS A 580 -23.33 3.66 -30.50
CA HIS A 580 -24.60 4.33 -30.78
C HIS A 580 -25.85 3.56 -30.30
N ASP A 581 -25.72 2.60 -29.38
CA ASP A 581 -26.86 1.93 -28.76
C ASP A 581 -27.62 2.90 -27.85
N GLY A 582 -28.88 3.21 -28.20
CA GLY A 582 -29.67 4.21 -27.51
C GLY A 582 -29.93 3.91 -26.02
N LYS A 583 -30.06 2.63 -25.65
CA LYS A 583 -30.31 2.25 -24.25
C LYS A 583 -29.05 2.38 -23.40
N ALA A 584 -27.91 1.91 -23.90
CA ALA A 584 -26.62 2.05 -23.24
C ALA A 584 -26.20 3.52 -23.14
N LEU A 585 -26.44 4.31 -24.19
CA LEU A 585 -26.16 5.75 -24.20
C LEU A 585 -27.01 6.51 -23.16
N ASP A 586 -28.32 6.30 -23.13
CA ASP A 586 -29.21 6.93 -22.15
C ASP A 586 -28.77 6.59 -20.71
N TRP A 587 -28.52 5.30 -20.47
CA TRP A 587 -28.07 4.85 -19.15
C TRP A 587 -26.71 5.43 -18.77
N LEU A 588 -25.71 5.39 -19.66
CA LEU A 588 -24.36 5.91 -19.38
C LEU A 588 -24.38 7.41 -19.15
N THR A 589 -25.17 8.15 -19.94
CA THR A 589 -25.33 9.60 -19.78
C THR A 589 -25.91 9.96 -18.41
N LYS A 590 -27.00 9.29 -18.01
CA LYS A 590 -27.61 9.47 -16.68
C LYS A 590 -26.68 9.01 -15.56
N TRP A 591 -25.94 7.93 -15.77
CA TRP A 591 -24.94 7.42 -14.82
C TRP A 591 -23.79 8.40 -14.60
N LEU A 592 -23.34 9.10 -15.64
CA LEU A 592 -22.34 10.19 -15.54
C LEU A 592 -22.92 11.44 -14.88
N ALA A 593 -24.18 11.78 -15.17
CA ALA A 593 -24.85 12.97 -14.66
C ALA A 593 -25.21 12.85 -13.16
N PHE A 594 -25.66 11.67 -12.70
CA PHE A 594 -26.22 11.50 -11.37
C PHE A 594 -25.27 11.92 -10.23
N PRO A 595 -23.99 11.50 -10.18
CA PRO A 595 -23.07 11.93 -9.11
C PRO A 595 -22.69 13.41 -9.16
N LEU A 596 -22.88 14.07 -10.32
CA LEU A 596 -22.65 15.50 -10.48
C LEU A 596 -23.84 16.32 -9.98
N GLN A 597 -25.07 15.84 -10.22
CA GLN A 597 -26.31 16.45 -9.69
C GLN A 597 -26.53 16.11 -8.20
N HIS A 598 -25.97 15.00 -7.73
CA HIS A 598 -26.03 14.55 -6.34
C HIS A 598 -24.61 14.32 -5.77
N PRO A 599 -23.89 15.39 -5.42
CA PRO A 599 -22.53 15.28 -4.87
C PRO A 599 -22.45 14.30 -3.69
N GLY A 600 -21.56 13.32 -3.81
CA GLY A 600 -21.39 12.25 -2.82
C GLY A 600 -22.22 11.00 -3.06
N ALA A 601 -23.07 10.97 -4.10
CA ALA A 601 -23.77 9.76 -4.49
C ALA A 601 -22.79 8.64 -4.88
N LYS A 602 -22.99 7.47 -4.28
CA LYS A 602 -22.21 6.26 -4.53
C LYS A 602 -23.09 5.25 -5.22
N LEU A 603 -22.91 5.12 -6.53
CA LEU A 603 -23.68 4.22 -7.37
C LEU A 603 -23.33 2.76 -7.04
N ASP A 604 -24.34 1.90 -6.95
CA ASP A 604 -24.18 0.46 -6.75
C ASP A 604 -23.76 -0.26 -8.07
N THR A 605 -23.40 0.53 -9.08
CA THR A 605 -23.06 0.12 -10.44
C THR A 605 -21.76 0.78 -10.92
N ALA A 606 -21.14 0.20 -11.94
CA ALA A 606 -19.90 0.66 -12.56
C ALA A 606 -19.92 0.37 -14.08
N VAL A 607 -18.95 0.94 -14.79
CA VAL A 607 -18.80 0.77 -16.24
C VAL A 607 -17.58 -0.09 -16.53
N LEU A 608 -17.71 -1.10 -17.39
CA LEU A 608 -16.62 -1.90 -17.93
C LEU A 608 -16.57 -1.71 -19.44
N MET A 609 -15.48 -1.13 -19.93
CA MET A 609 -15.18 -0.96 -21.34
C MET A 609 -14.03 -1.90 -21.72
N HIS A 610 -14.31 -2.90 -22.55
CA HIS A 610 -13.27 -3.84 -22.98
C HIS A 610 -13.26 -4.07 -24.49
N SER A 611 -12.07 -4.04 -25.09
CA SER A 611 -11.92 -4.34 -26.52
C SER A 611 -10.48 -4.68 -26.87
N VAL A 612 -10.27 -5.62 -27.79
CA VAL A 612 -8.94 -5.93 -28.34
C VAL A 612 -8.35 -4.81 -29.20
N MET A 613 -9.18 -3.84 -29.63
CA MET A 613 -8.75 -2.70 -30.41
C MET A 613 -8.32 -1.55 -29.51
N GLU A 614 -7.10 -1.07 -29.75
CA GLU A 614 -6.56 0.12 -29.12
C GLU A 614 -7.05 1.39 -29.83
N GLY A 615 -6.99 2.53 -29.14
CA GLY A 615 -7.32 3.81 -29.74
C GLY A 615 -8.81 4.11 -29.93
N SER A 616 -9.73 3.38 -29.28
CA SER A 616 -11.17 3.69 -29.37
C SER A 616 -11.63 4.89 -28.52
N GLY A 617 -10.71 5.66 -27.92
CA GLY A 617 -11.02 6.85 -27.11
C GLY A 617 -11.50 6.58 -25.67
N LYS A 618 -11.32 5.36 -25.14
CA LYS A 618 -11.72 4.98 -23.77
C LYS A 618 -11.06 5.86 -22.69
N SER A 619 -9.73 5.89 -22.66
CA SER A 619 -8.96 6.69 -21.71
C SER A 619 -9.17 8.19 -21.93
N LEU A 620 -9.26 8.63 -23.20
CA LEU A 620 -9.54 10.02 -23.56
C LEU A 620 -10.83 10.55 -22.90
N PHE A 621 -11.88 9.73 -22.88
CA PHE A 621 -13.12 10.14 -22.22
C PHE A 621 -13.04 9.97 -20.70
N PHE A 622 -12.79 8.76 -20.22
CA PHE A 622 -12.97 8.45 -18.79
C PHE A 622 -11.82 8.97 -17.91
N ALA A 623 -10.58 8.90 -18.39
CA ALA A 623 -9.40 9.35 -17.63
C ALA A 623 -9.14 10.84 -17.88
N ASP A 624 -9.07 11.29 -19.14
CA ASP A 624 -8.67 12.67 -19.43
C ASP A 624 -9.83 13.66 -19.24
N THR A 625 -10.97 13.41 -19.92
CA THR A 625 -12.12 14.34 -19.89
C THR A 625 -12.77 14.37 -18.49
N MET A 626 -13.18 13.22 -17.98
CA MET A 626 -13.81 13.16 -16.64
C MET A 626 -12.79 13.40 -15.52
N GLY A 627 -11.53 13.02 -15.70
CA GLY A 627 -10.47 13.34 -14.74
C GLY A 627 -10.23 14.85 -14.63
N ALA A 628 -10.25 15.58 -15.74
CA ALA A 628 -10.20 17.05 -15.72
C ALA A 628 -11.41 17.67 -15.00
N LEU A 629 -12.61 17.12 -15.19
CA LEU A 629 -13.84 17.58 -14.53
C LEU A 629 -13.76 17.44 -13.00
N TYR A 630 -13.37 16.25 -12.52
CA TYR A 630 -13.27 15.96 -11.08
C TYR A 630 -11.96 16.47 -10.44
N GLY A 631 -10.92 16.72 -11.23
CA GLY A 631 -9.59 17.17 -10.84
C GLY A 631 -8.99 16.33 -9.71
N GLN A 632 -8.68 16.96 -8.58
CA GLN A 632 -8.04 16.28 -7.44
C GLN A 632 -8.89 15.14 -6.83
N TYR A 633 -10.19 15.10 -7.12
CA TYR A 633 -11.11 14.05 -6.67
C TYR A 633 -11.19 12.86 -7.64
N ALA A 634 -10.43 12.89 -8.74
CA ALA A 634 -10.24 11.76 -9.65
C ALA A 634 -8.98 10.95 -9.30
N ALA A 635 -8.97 9.68 -9.72
CA ALA A 635 -7.78 8.83 -9.72
C ALA A 635 -7.75 7.95 -10.98
N THR A 636 -6.58 7.84 -11.60
CA THR A 636 -6.30 6.80 -12.61
C THR A 636 -5.44 5.75 -11.94
N VAL A 637 -5.86 4.49 -12.04
CA VAL A 637 -5.36 3.38 -11.24
C VAL A 637 -4.90 2.28 -12.16
N GLY A 638 -3.62 1.92 -12.08
CA GLY A 638 -3.08 0.78 -12.80
C GLY A 638 -3.25 -0.55 -12.05
N GLN A 639 -2.85 -1.65 -12.69
CA GLN A 639 -2.95 -3.00 -12.15
C GLN A 639 -2.30 -3.16 -10.75
N THR A 640 -1.08 -2.67 -10.56
CA THR A 640 -0.33 -2.83 -9.29
C THR A 640 -0.99 -2.14 -8.10
N GLN A 641 -1.64 -1.00 -8.32
CA GLN A 641 -2.35 -0.26 -7.28
C GLN A 641 -3.67 -0.95 -6.92
N LEU A 642 -4.34 -1.57 -7.89
CA LEU A 642 -5.51 -2.40 -7.64
C LEU A 642 -5.15 -3.67 -6.86
N GLU A 643 -3.99 -4.28 -7.13
CA GLU A 643 -3.51 -5.49 -6.44
C GLU A 643 -3.00 -5.20 -5.03
N SER A 644 -2.46 -4.00 -4.79
CA SER A 644 -1.87 -3.64 -3.50
C SER A 644 -2.86 -3.68 -2.33
N ASN A 645 -2.35 -4.05 -1.16
CA ASN A 645 -3.04 -3.86 0.12
C ASN A 645 -3.04 -2.40 0.58
N PHE A 646 -2.17 -1.55 0.01
CA PHE A 646 -2.15 -0.10 0.30
C PHE A 646 -3.09 0.63 -0.66
N ASN A 647 -4.18 1.17 -0.12
CA ASN A 647 -5.25 1.79 -0.89
C ASN A 647 -5.53 3.25 -0.49
N ALA A 648 -4.61 3.89 0.23
CA ALA A 648 -4.73 5.30 0.62
C ALA A 648 -4.96 6.28 -0.56
N TRP A 649 -4.64 5.86 -1.79
CA TRP A 649 -4.96 6.60 -3.02
C TRP A 649 -6.48 6.80 -3.25
N GLN A 650 -7.33 5.96 -2.64
CA GLN A 650 -8.80 6.07 -2.67
C GLN A 650 -9.34 7.18 -1.78
N SER A 651 -8.53 7.71 -0.86
CA SER A 651 -8.96 8.75 0.06
C SER A 651 -9.37 9.99 -0.72
N ARG A 652 -10.52 10.55 -0.35
CA ARG A 652 -11.11 11.76 -0.95
C ARG A 652 -11.39 11.64 -2.46
N LYS A 653 -11.73 10.46 -2.96
CA LYS A 653 -12.05 10.25 -4.38
C LYS A 653 -13.55 10.15 -4.64
N LEU A 654 -13.99 10.83 -5.70
CA LEU A 654 -15.34 10.78 -6.27
C LEU A 654 -15.38 9.96 -7.57
N TRP A 655 -14.24 9.89 -8.26
CA TRP A 655 -14.12 9.26 -9.56
C TRP A 655 -12.84 8.44 -9.64
N ALA A 656 -12.93 7.22 -10.19
CA ALA A 656 -11.74 6.42 -10.46
C ALA A 656 -11.86 5.65 -11.77
N VAL A 657 -10.77 5.69 -12.54
CA VAL A 657 -10.59 4.90 -13.75
C VAL A 657 -9.51 3.86 -13.48
N PHE A 658 -9.84 2.60 -13.74
CA PHE A 658 -8.92 1.50 -13.62
C PHE A 658 -8.48 1.09 -15.02
N GLU A 659 -7.21 1.31 -15.35
CA GLU A 659 -6.62 0.95 -16.63
C GLU A 659 -5.94 -0.43 -16.56
N GLU A 660 -6.06 -1.19 -17.65
CA GLU A 660 -5.42 -2.51 -17.82
C GLU A 660 -5.74 -3.49 -16.68
N VAL A 661 -7.03 -3.67 -16.46
CA VAL A 661 -7.51 -4.40 -15.28
C VAL A 661 -7.30 -5.91 -15.43
N VAL A 662 -6.38 -6.40 -14.58
CA VAL A 662 -6.15 -7.79 -14.15
C VAL A 662 -5.49 -8.72 -15.18
N SER A 663 -4.36 -9.32 -14.81
CA SER A 663 -3.67 -10.35 -15.60
C SER A 663 -4.44 -11.67 -15.65
N ARG A 664 -4.17 -12.46 -16.71
CA ARG A 664 -4.79 -13.77 -16.95
C ARG A 664 -4.78 -14.70 -15.72
N ASP A 665 -3.71 -14.64 -14.93
CA ASP A 665 -3.48 -15.55 -13.80
C ASP A 665 -4.25 -15.17 -12.52
N GLN A 666 -4.70 -13.92 -12.39
CA GLN A 666 -5.33 -13.40 -11.15
C GLN A 666 -6.79 -12.95 -11.32
N ARG A 667 -7.39 -13.15 -12.50
CA ARG A 667 -8.76 -12.71 -12.84
C ARG A 667 -9.85 -13.18 -11.89
N TYR A 668 -9.67 -14.31 -11.19
CA TYR A 668 -10.66 -14.82 -10.24
C TYR A 668 -10.49 -14.21 -8.83
N ASN A 669 -9.26 -13.91 -8.42
CA ASN A 669 -8.95 -13.48 -7.04
C ASN A 669 -9.34 -12.02 -6.77
N GLN A 670 -9.39 -11.18 -7.81
CA GLN A 670 -9.69 -9.75 -7.67
C GLN A 670 -11.19 -9.40 -7.76
N VAL A 671 -12.05 -10.31 -8.21
CA VAL A 671 -13.49 -10.05 -8.43
C VAL A 671 -14.20 -9.62 -7.13
N GLY A 672 -13.86 -10.26 -6.00
CA GLY A 672 -14.43 -9.91 -4.70
C GLY A 672 -14.09 -8.47 -4.29
N LYS A 673 -12.83 -8.08 -4.49
CA LYS A 673 -12.34 -6.72 -4.20
C LYS A 673 -13.02 -5.68 -5.07
N ILE A 674 -13.14 -5.94 -6.38
CA ILE A 674 -13.84 -5.06 -7.33
C ILE A 674 -15.32 -4.89 -6.94
N LYS A 675 -16.02 -5.98 -6.61
CA LYS A 675 -17.44 -5.92 -6.18
C LYS A 675 -17.62 -5.07 -4.93
N HIS A 676 -16.72 -5.23 -3.95
CA HIS A 676 -16.73 -4.41 -2.74
C HIS A 676 -16.39 -2.95 -3.03
N LEU A 677 -15.44 -2.67 -3.92
CA LEU A 677 -15.08 -1.31 -4.34
C LEU A 677 -16.26 -0.58 -5.00
N ILE A 678 -17.07 -1.29 -5.80
CA ILE A 678 -18.25 -0.73 -6.46
C ILE A 678 -19.39 -0.46 -5.47
N THR A 679 -19.67 -1.38 -4.54
CA THR A 679 -20.90 -1.32 -3.72
C THR A 679 -20.68 -0.96 -2.25
N GLY A 680 -19.44 -1.01 -1.75
CA GLY A 680 -19.10 -0.69 -0.37
C GLY A 680 -19.32 0.78 -0.09
N LYS A 681 -20.07 1.09 0.96
CA LYS A 681 -20.33 2.47 1.42
C LYS A 681 -19.21 3.03 2.31
N THR A 682 -18.34 2.17 2.84
CA THR A 682 -17.13 2.53 3.56
C THR A 682 -15.95 1.72 3.04
N VAL A 683 -14.75 2.27 3.19
CA VAL A 683 -13.49 1.65 2.79
C VAL A 683 -12.47 1.88 3.90
N ARG A 684 -11.76 0.81 4.27
CA ARG A 684 -10.62 0.91 5.18
C ARG A 684 -9.40 1.32 4.39
N MET A 685 -8.85 2.48 4.73
CA MET A 685 -7.65 3.05 4.16
C MET A 685 -6.43 2.45 4.85
N GLU A 686 -5.57 1.81 4.09
CA GLU A 686 -4.30 1.24 4.54
C GLU A 686 -3.16 2.02 3.87
N SER A 687 -2.29 2.61 4.68
CA SER A 687 -1.12 3.36 4.23
C SER A 687 0.14 2.76 4.83
N LYS A 688 1.27 2.91 4.14
CA LYS A 688 2.55 2.48 4.69
C LYS A 688 2.87 3.32 5.92
N PHE A 689 3.16 2.65 7.03
CA PHE A 689 3.60 3.26 8.29
C PHE A 689 2.54 4.06 9.07
N ILE A 690 1.26 3.96 8.70
CA ILE A 690 0.14 4.61 9.43
C ILE A 690 -0.92 3.56 9.74
N ASN A 691 -1.53 3.63 10.92
CA ASN A 691 -2.66 2.78 11.27
C ASN A 691 -3.82 3.03 10.32
N GLY A 692 -4.40 1.96 9.77
CA GLY A 692 -5.52 2.11 8.86
C GLY A 692 -6.75 2.73 9.52
N TRP A 693 -7.46 3.60 8.78
CA TRP A 693 -8.69 4.26 9.22
C TRP A 693 -9.84 3.91 8.29
N GLU A 694 -11.09 4.08 8.73
CA GLU A 694 -12.25 3.93 7.86
C GLU A 694 -12.68 5.29 7.29
N GLU A 695 -13.01 5.30 6.00
CA GLU A 695 -13.50 6.48 5.29
C GLU A 695 -14.78 6.13 4.52
N ALA A 696 -15.69 7.10 4.36
CA ALA A 696 -16.86 6.92 3.51
C ALA A 696 -16.44 6.81 2.03
N ASN A 697 -17.00 5.84 1.33
CA ASN A 697 -16.68 5.60 -0.08
C ASN A 697 -17.67 6.35 -0.97
N HIS A 698 -17.21 7.44 -1.58
CA HIS A 698 -17.98 8.23 -2.56
C HIS A 698 -17.48 8.04 -4.00
N MET A 699 -16.56 7.09 -4.23
CA MET A 699 -15.87 6.92 -5.50
C MET A 699 -16.69 6.09 -6.50
N ASN A 700 -17.05 6.64 -7.65
CA ASN A 700 -17.66 5.89 -8.75
C ASN A 700 -16.57 5.39 -9.72
N ALA A 701 -16.69 4.15 -10.18
CA ALA A 701 -15.60 3.43 -10.83
C ALA A 701 -15.89 3.07 -12.29
N VAL A 702 -14.90 3.28 -13.15
CA VAL A 702 -14.87 2.83 -14.55
C VAL A 702 -13.66 1.92 -14.75
N PHE A 703 -13.85 0.80 -15.41
CA PHE A 703 -12.81 -0.19 -15.68
C PHE A 703 -12.56 -0.30 -17.18
N LEU A 704 -11.30 -0.17 -17.58
CA LEU A 704 -10.85 -0.25 -18.96
C LEU A 704 -9.94 -1.49 -19.10
N SER A 705 -10.14 -2.28 -20.16
CA SER A 705 -9.29 -3.44 -20.44
C SER A 705 -9.17 -3.69 -21.93
N ASN A 706 -8.00 -4.18 -22.35
CA ASN A 706 -7.79 -4.65 -23.73
C ASN A 706 -7.97 -6.18 -23.85
N GLU A 707 -8.26 -6.87 -22.75
CA GLU A 707 -8.48 -8.31 -22.72
C GLU A 707 -9.91 -8.69 -23.15
N ILE A 708 -10.02 -9.82 -23.85
CA ILE A 708 -11.33 -10.38 -24.26
C ILE A 708 -12.17 -10.77 -23.03
N LEU A 709 -11.51 -11.36 -22.03
CA LEU A 709 -12.09 -11.76 -20.75
C LEU A 709 -11.34 -11.04 -19.62
N PRO A 710 -11.70 -9.78 -19.30
CA PRO A 710 -11.03 -9.00 -18.26
C PRO A 710 -11.17 -9.66 -16.88
N TRP A 711 -12.40 -10.04 -16.51
CA TRP A 711 -12.65 -10.92 -15.36
C TRP A 711 -14.00 -11.64 -15.52
N PRO A 712 -14.17 -12.79 -14.86
CA PRO A 712 -15.38 -13.57 -14.95
C PRO A 712 -16.57 -12.85 -14.28
N ILE A 713 -17.70 -12.81 -14.98
CA ILE A 713 -18.97 -12.29 -14.45
C ILE A 713 -20.05 -13.37 -14.50
N SER A 714 -20.89 -13.41 -13.46
CA SER A 714 -22.05 -14.31 -13.45
C SER A 714 -23.24 -13.66 -14.16
N ASP A 715 -24.16 -14.47 -14.66
CA ASP A 715 -25.37 -13.96 -15.31
C ASP A 715 -26.24 -13.12 -14.36
N SER A 716 -26.22 -13.43 -13.07
CA SER A 716 -26.89 -12.67 -12.01
C SER A 716 -26.22 -11.35 -11.64
N ASP A 717 -25.02 -11.05 -12.16
CA ASP A 717 -24.31 -9.82 -11.82
C ASP A 717 -24.95 -8.61 -12.51
N ARG A 718 -25.48 -7.70 -11.70
CA ARG A 718 -26.22 -6.51 -12.13
C ARG A 718 -25.43 -5.21 -11.96
N ARG A 719 -24.14 -5.29 -11.64
CA ARG A 719 -23.34 -4.11 -11.27
C ARG A 719 -22.68 -3.42 -12.45
N LEU A 720 -22.51 -4.09 -13.59
CA LEU A 720 -21.66 -3.59 -14.67
C LEU A 720 -22.46 -3.30 -15.93
N LEU A 721 -22.38 -2.06 -16.43
CA LEU A 721 -22.58 -1.80 -17.85
C LEU A 721 -21.33 -2.31 -18.57
N VAL A 722 -21.47 -3.33 -19.41
CA VAL A 722 -20.36 -3.87 -20.18
C VAL A 722 -20.50 -3.40 -21.63
N MET A 723 -19.49 -2.69 -22.11
CA MET A 723 -19.43 -2.20 -23.49
C MET A 723 -18.18 -2.72 -24.19
N TRP A 724 -18.33 -3.00 -25.47
CA TRP A 724 -17.24 -3.35 -26.38
C TRP A 724 -17.25 -2.35 -27.54
N PRO A 725 -16.47 -1.26 -27.47
CA PRO A 725 -16.31 -0.35 -28.60
C PRO A 725 -15.82 -1.10 -29.84
N GLN A 726 -16.53 -0.96 -30.95
CA GLN A 726 -16.30 -1.73 -32.19
C GLN A 726 -15.39 -1.02 -33.20
N GLU A 727 -15.09 0.26 -32.98
CA GLU A 727 -14.36 1.09 -33.92
C GLU A 727 -13.21 1.82 -33.22
N THR A 728 -12.13 2.08 -33.97
CA THR A 728 -11.07 3.00 -33.55
C THR A 728 -11.56 4.43 -33.72
N LEU A 729 -11.19 5.32 -32.81
CA LEU A 729 -11.60 6.72 -32.86
C LEU A 729 -11.09 7.36 -34.17
N PRO A 730 -11.95 7.93 -35.01
CA PRO A 730 -11.51 8.56 -36.25
C PRO A 730 -10.56 9.74 -35.97
N PRO A 731 -9.44 9.88 -36.71
CA PRO A 731 -8.46 10.94 -36.45
C PRO A 731 -9.04 12.36 -36.48
N GLU A 732 -10.00 12.63 -37.37
CA GLU A 732 -10.68 13.92 -37.45
C GLU A 732 -11.48 14.23 -36.18
N ARG A 733 -12.21 13.23 -35.66
CA ARG A 733 -12.93 13.34 -34.39
C ARG A 733 -11.98 13.48 -33.22
N GLN A 734 -10.88 12.73 -33.21
CA GLN A 734 -9.85 12.85 -32.17
C GLN A 734 -9.26 14.27 -32.10
N GLN A 735 -8.95 14.88 -33.26
CA GLN A 735 -8.47 16.27 -33.31
C GLN A 735 -9.54 17.26 -32.85
N ALA A 736 -10.81 17.06 -33.25
CA ALA A 736 -11.92 17.90 -32.81
C ALA A 736 -12.11 17.84 -31.29
N ILE A 737 -12.07 16.64 -30.70
CA ILE A 737 -12.12 16.44 -29.24
C ILE A 737 -10.93 17.13 -28.57
N GLY A 738 -9.71 16.98 -29.13
CA GLY A 738 -8.53 17.67 -28.62
C GLY A 738 -8.70 19.19 -28.58
N ARG A 739 -9.36 19.78 -29.59
CA ARG A 739 -9.70 21.22 -29.60
C ARG A 739 -10.74 21.57 -28.56
N GLU A 740 -11.77 20.74 -28.36
CA GLU A 740 -12.77 20.97 -27.31
C GLU A 740 -12.12 20.93 -25.92
N LEU A 741 -11.27 19.93 -25.65
CA LEU A 741 -10.54 19.83 -24.37
C LEU A 741 -9.68 21.06 -24.08
N ALA A 742 -9.02 21.62 -25.10
CA ALA A 742 -8.21 22.83 -24.96
C ALA A 742 -9.03 24.12 -24.80
N ASN A 743 -10.29 24.14 -25.28
CA ASN A 743 -11.12 25.35 -25.36
C ASN A 743 -12.37 25.28 -24.47
N GLY A 744 -12.26 24.67 -23.28
CA GLY A 744 -13.34 24.68 -22.28
C GLY A 744 -14.47 23.66 -22.51
N GLY A 745 -14.29 22.70 -23.41
CA GLY A 745 -15.28 21.65 -23.71
C GLY A 745 -15.66 20.78 -22.51
N VAL A 746 -14.75 20.61 -21.53
CA VAL A 746 -15.06 19.89 -20.29
C VAL A 746 -16.06 20.68 -19.42
N ALA A 747 -15.94 22.01 -19.35
CA ALA A 747 -16.86 22.87 -18.60
C ALA A 747 -18.25 22.90 -19.26
N ALA A 748 -18.27 22.87 -20.60
CA ALA A 748 -19.46 22.68 -21.41
C ALA A 748 -20.14 21.33 -21.18
N LEU A 749 -19.36 20.24 -21.19
CA LEU A 749 -19.86 18.90 -20.89
C LEU A 749 -20.44 18.82 -19.48
N TYR A 750 -19.78 19.46 -18.51
CA TYR A 750 -20.26 19.51 -17.13
C TYR A 750 -21.63 20.19 -17.03
N ALA A 751 -21.80 21.37 -17.63
CA ALA A 751 -23.09 22.07 -17.67
C ALA A 751 -24.18 21.24 -18.36
N TRP A 752 -23.84 20.55 -19.44
CA TRP A 752 -24.76 19.65 -20.13
C TRP A 752 -25.20 18.47 -19.26
N LEU A 753 -24.26 17.80 -18.57
CA LEU A 753 -24.56 16.70 -17.65
C LEU A 753 -25.45 17.15 -16.46
N LEU A 754 -25.26 18.38 -15.96
CA LEU A 754 -26.14 18.95 -14.93
C LEU A 754 -27.57 19.20 -15.42
N ALA A 755 -27.78 19.33 -16.73
CA ALA A 755 -29.08 19.55 -17.35
C ALA A 755 -29.78 18.26 -17.83
N VAL A 756 -29.11 17.10 -17.73
CA VAL A 756 -29.68 15.80 -18.12
C VAL A 756 -30.86 15.46 -17.21
N ASP A 757 -32.01 15.14 -17.81
CA ASP A 757 -33.17 14.62 -17.08
C ASP A 757 -32.90 13.18 -16.62
N LEU A 758 -32.91 12.98 -15.30
CA LEU A 758 -32.67 11.70 -14.66
C LEU A 758 -33.93 10.82 -14.66
N GLY A 759 -35.14 11.38 -14.71
CA GLY A 759 -36.39 10.62 -14.53
C GLY A 759 -36.34 9.72 -13.27
N ASP A 760 -36.60 8.42 -13.44
CA ASP A 760 -36.56 7.42 -12.36
C ASP A 760 -35.14 6.90 -12.03
N PHE A 761 -34.10 7.48 -12.62
CA PHE A 761 -32.71 7.05 -12.41
C PHE A 761 -32.25 7.33 -10.98
N ASN A 762 -31.62 6.33 -10.34
CA ASN A 762 -31.11 6.40 -8.98
C ASN A 762 -29.85 5.54 -8.81
N GLU A 763 -29.26 5.54 -7.61
CA GLU A 763 -28.01 4.81 -7.29
C GLU A 763 -28.03 3.31 -7.66
N ARG A 764 -29.22 2.71 -7.75
CA ARG A 764 -29.45 1.28 -7.97
C ARG A 764 -29.99 0.94 -9.35
N THR A 765 -30.15 1.93 -10.23
CA THR A 765 -30.66 1.71 -11.58
C THR A 765 -29.74 0.76 -12.33
N ARG A 766 -30.31 -0.38 -12.76
CA ARG A 766 -29.53 -1.46 -13.39
C ARG A 766 -29.15 -1.10 -14.83
N PRO A 767 -27.95 -1.48 -15.29
CA PRO A 767 -27.55 -1.28 -16.66
C PRO A 767 -28.40 -2.14 -17.61
N PRO A 768 -28.61 -1.69 -18.87
CA PRO A 768 -29.29 -2.49 -19.89
C PRO A 768 -28.49 -3.75 -20.25
N HIS A 769 -29.17 -4.71 -20.86
CA HIS A 769 -28.52 -5.86 -21.47
C HIS A 769 -27.80 -5.43 -22.75
N THR A 770 -26.52 -5.78 -22.86
CA THR A 770 -25.69 -5.53 -24.04
C THR A 770 -25.11 -6.83 -24.56
N ASP A 771 -24.83 -6.90 -25.86
CA ASP A 771 -24.21 -8.08 -26.48
C ASP A 771 -22.80 -8.34 -25.92
N ALA A 772 -22.07 -7.28 -25.59
CA ALA A 772 -20.78 -7.38 -24.92
C ALA A 772 -20.89 -8.09 -23.57
N ARG A 773 -21.90 -7.72 -22.74
CA ARG A 773 -22.16 -8.40 -21.48
C ARG A 773 -22.50 -9.87 -21.70
N GLN A 774 -23.38 -10.18 -22.64
CA GLN A 774 -23.81 -11.57 -22.89
C GLN A 774 -22.64 -12.46 -23.32
N ARG A 775 -21.78 -11.96 -24.21
CA ARG A 775 -20.54 -12.64 -24.61
C ARG A 775 -19.62 -12.87 -23.41
N LEU A 776 -19.43 -11.85 -22.58
CA LEU A 776 -18.57 -11.95 -21.40
C LEU A 776 -19.12 -12.97 -20.38
N VAL A 777 -20.43 -12.98 -20.12
CA VAL A 777 -21.09 -13.99 -19.27
C VAL A 777 -20.90 -15.39 -19.86
N ALA A 778 -21.08 -15.56 -21.18
CA ALA A 778 -20.90 -16.85 -21.83
C ALA A 778 -19.46 -17.38 -21.69
N LEU A 779 -18.46 -16.52 -21.89
CA LEU A 779 -17.03 -16.85 -21.70
C LEU A 779 -16.67 -17.11 -20.22
N SER A 780 -17.49 -16.65 -19.27
CA SER A 780 -17.25 -16.79 -17.84
C SER A 780 -17.84 -18.07 -17.23
N ARG A 781 -18.62 -18.85 -17.99
CA ARG A 781 -19.28 -20.08 -17.50
C ARG A 781 -18.26 -21.15 -17.15
N ALA A 782 -18.46 -21.82 -16.03
CA ALA A 782 -17.74 -23.05 -15.72
C ALA A 782 -18.21 -24.18 -16.66
N GLY A 783 -17.36 -25.20 -16.87
CA GLY A 783 -17.67 -26.31 -17.81
C GLY A 783 -19.03 -26.97 -17.59
N TRP A 784 -19.48 -27.16 -16.34
CA TRP A 784 -20.81 -27.71 -16.06
C TRP A 784 -21.97 -26.77 -16.43
N GLN A 785 -21.76 -25.45 -16.35
CA GLN A 785 -22.75 -24.44 -16.74
C GLN A 785 -22.83 -24.34 -18.25
N THR A 786 -21.68 -24.44 -18.93
CA THR A 786 -21.61 -24.55 -20.39
C THR A 786 -22.35 -25.81 -20.85
N PHE A 787 -22.07 -26.96 -20.23
CA PHE A 787 -22.79 -28.21 -20.50
C PHE A 787 -24.30 -28.07 -20.30
N LEU A 788 -24.74 -27.54 -19.14
CA LEU A 788 -26.16 -27.33 -18.85
C LEU A 788 -26.80 -26.39 -19.87
N HIS A 789 -26.12 -25.32 -20.25
CA HIS A 789 -26.61 -24.39 -21.26
C HIS A 789 -26.78 -25.07 -22.62
N GLN A 790 -25.80 -25.84 -23.08
CA GLN A 790 -25.87 -26.60 -24.33
C GLN A 790 -26.95 -27.67 -24.30
N TRP A 791 -27.17 -28.28 -23.14
CA TRP A 791 -28.26 -29.22 -22.93
C TRP A 791 -29.63 -28.52 -23.06
N ARG A 792 -29.79 -27.36 -22.40
CA ARG A 792 -31.02 -26.54 -22.43
C ARG A 792 -31.35 -26.02 -23.82
N THR A 793 -30.33 -25.56 -24.53
CA THR A 793 -30.45 -24.99 -25.89
C THR A 793 -30.47 -26.05 -26.99
N GLN A 794 -30.39 -27.33 -26.62
CA GLN A 794 -30.35 -28.49 -27.51
C GLN A 794 -29.14 -28.54 -28.45
N GLU A 795 -28.07 -27.79 -28.15
CA GLU A 795 -26.79 -27.88 -28.87
C GLU A 795 -26.11 -29.25 -28.68
N LEU A 796 -26.39 -29.94 -27.58
CA LEU A 796 -25.93 -31.33 -27.38
C LEU A 796 -26.67 -32.33 -28.29
N GLY A 797 -27.80 -31.95 -28.88
CA GLY A 797 -28.65 -32.84 -29.67
C GLY A 797 -30.12 -32.48 -29.54
N ARG A 798 -30.82 -32.49 -30.69
CA ARG A 798 -32.24 -32.14 -30.76
C ARG A 798 -33.07 -33.10 -29.90
N GLY A 799 -33.90 -32.55 -29.02
CA GLY A 799 -34.80 -33.31 -28.16
C GLY A 799 -34.14 -34.02 -26.97
N LEU A 800 -32.86 -33.74 -26.67
CA LEU A 800 -32.18 -34.22 -25.45
C LEU A 800 -32.60 -33.45 -24.19
N TRP A 801 -33.07 -32.21 -24.32
CA TRP A 801 -33.68 -31.46 -23.21
C TRP A 801 -34.99 -32.11 -22.79
N GLY A 802 -34.97 -32.84 -21.67
CA GLY A 802 -36.11 -33.65 -21.22
C GLY A 802 -35.75 -34.51 -20.01
N GLY A 803 -36.73 -35.27 -19.53
CA GLY A 803 -36.53 -36.16 -18.40
C GLY A 803 -35.50 -37.25 -18.71
N CYS A 804 -34.48 -37.41 -17.87
CA CYS A 804 -33.41 -38.38 -18.11
C CYS A 804 -32.86 -38.98 -16.82
N LEU A 805 -32.23 -40.14 -16.94
CA LEU A 805 -31.56 -40.79 -15.82
C LEU A 805 -30.33 -39.97 -15.41
N SER A 806 -30.15 -39.74 -14.12
CA SER A 806 -29.03 -38.95 -13.58
C SER A 806 -27.66 -39.55 -13.92
N SER A 807 -27.56 -40.87 -14.08
CA SER A 807 -26.32 -41.54 -14.52
C SER A 807 -26.08 -41.38 -16.02
N ASP A 808 -27.14 -41.41 -16.84
CA ASP A 808 -27.02 -41.21 -18.29
C ASP A 808 -26.53 -39.80 -18.60
N LEU A 809 -27.12 -38.79 -17.96
CA LEU A 809 -26.68 -37.40 -18.13
C LEU A 809 -25.22 -37.19 -17.67
N TYR A 810 -24.82 -37.87 -16.60
CA TYR A 810 -23.44 -37.80 -16.11
C TYR A 810 -22.44 -38.46 -17.08
N SER A 811 -22.79 -39.60 -17.68
CA SER A 811 -21.94 -40.22 -18.69
C SER A 811 -21.84 -39.38 -19.95
N LEU A 812 -22.95 -38.78 -20.40
CA LEU A 812 -22.93 -37.80 -21.49
C LEU A 812 -22.04 -36.60 -21.15
N PHE A 813 -22.06 -36.12 -19.90
CA PHE A 813 -21.14 -35.07 -19.42
C PHE A 813 -19.66 -35.48 -19.44
N LEU A 814 -19.33 -36.72 -19.04
CA LEU A 814 -17.95 -37.22 -19.12
C LEU A 814 -17.44 -37.28 -20.56
N GLU A 815 -18.27 -37.79 -21.47
CA GLU A 815 -17.96 -37.86 -22.89
C GLU A 815 -17.84 -36.44 -23.50
N TRP A 816 -18.74 -35.54 -23.15
CA TRP A 816 -18.67 -34.13 -23.52
C TRP A 816 -17.38 -33.46 -23.02
N CYS A 817 -16.98 -33.73 -21.77
CA CYS A 817 -15.72 -33.23 -21.22
C CYS A 817 -14.53 -33.71 -22.04
N GLN A 818 -14.51 -34.99 -22.41
CA GLN A 818 -13.46 -35.57 -23.24
C GLN A 818 -13.39 -34.93 -24.63
N ARG A 819 -14.54 -34.72 -25.29
CA ARG A 819 -14.61 -34.12 -26.64
C ARG A 819 -14.17 -32.66 -26.65
N ASN A 820 -14.54 -31.89 -25.61
CA ASN A 820 -14.31 -30.44 -25.55
C ASN A 820 -13.06 -30.04 -24.76
N ARG A 821 -12.30 -31.02 -24.24
CA ARG A 821 -11.13 -30.81 -23.35
C ARG A 821 -11.49 -30.01 -22.08
N GLU A 822 -12.65 -30.31 -21.51
CA GLU A 822 -13.16 -29.70 -20.28
C GLU A 822 -12.87 -30.59 -19.07
N HIS A 823 -12.76 -30.00 -17.89
CA HIS A 823 -12.49 -30.75 -16.67
C HIS A 823 -13.74 -31.48 -16.16
N ALA A 824 -13.66 -32.81 -16.11
CA ALA A 824 -14.68 -33.64 -15.49
C ALA A 824 -14.71 -33.45 -13.95
N MET A 825 -15.86 -33.73 -13.34
CA MET A 825 -16.07 -33.73 -11.90
C MET A 825 -16.79 -35.00 -11.47
N SER A 826 -16.78 -35.33 -10.17
CA SER A 826 -17.47 -36.52 -9.67
C SER A 826 -18.98 -36.47 -9.90
N GLN A 827 -19.61 -37.64 -10.05
CA GLN A 827 -21.06 -37.78 -10.25
C GLN A 827 -21.86 -37.06 -9.16
N THR A 828 -21.42 -37.15 -7.90
CA THR A 828 -22.05 -36.48 -6.77
C THR A 828 -22.02 -34.95 -6.95
N LYS A 829 -20.86 -34.39 -7.30
CA LYS A 829 -20.68 -32.94 -7.48
C LYS A 829 -21.46 -32.42 -8.69
N PHE A 830 -21.35 -33.10 -9.83
CA PHE A 830 -22.13 -32.81 -11.03
C PHE A 830 -23.62 -32.82 -10.73
N SER A 831 -24.09 -33.87 -10.06
CA SER A 831 -25.50 -34.01 -9.76
C SER A 831 -26.03 -32.91 -8.84
N LEU A 832 -25.26 -32.49 -7.83
CA LEU A 832 -25.65 -31.41 -6.93
C LEU A 832 -25.76 -30.08 -7.69
N PHE A 833 -24.82 -29.79 -8.61
CA PHE A 833 -24.89 -28.58 -9.42
C PHE A 833 -26.08 -28.58 -10.38
N ILE A 834 -26.30 -29.65 -11.14
CA ILE A 834 -27.47 -29.71 -12.04
C ILE A 834 -28.78 -29.61 -11.26
N SER A 835 -28.87 -30.22 -10.08
CA SER A 835 -30.08 -30.14 -9.24
C SER A 835 -30.42 -28.75 -8.70
N SER A 836 -29.47 -27.79 -8.76
CA SER A 836 -29.75 -26.40 -8.41
C SER A 836 -30.56 -25.65 -9.48
N GLU A 837 -30.59 -26.18 -10.70
CA GLU A 837 -31.21 -25.53 -11.88
C GLU A 837 -32.29 -26.40 -12.55
N VAL A 838 -32.27 -27.72 -12.30
CA VAL A 838 -33.17 -28.71 -12.90
C VAL A 838 -33.69 -29.61 -11.78
N GLU A 839 -35.00 -29.82 -11.71
CA GLU A 839 -35.59 -30.65 -10.66
C GLU A 839 -35.01 -32.08 -10.71
N LYS A 840 -34.67 -32.62 -9.53
CA LYS A 840 -34.17 -33.99 -9.39
C LYS A 840 -35.06 -34.76 -8.42
N THR A 841 -35.40 -35.99 -8.77
CA THR A 841 -36.16 -36.88 -7.88
C THR A 841 -35.45 -37.06 -6.54
N ALA A 842 -36.14 -36.80 -5.42
CA ALA A 842 -35.58 -36.79 -4.07
C ALA A 842 -34.99 -38.14 -3.61
N ARG A 843 -35.48 -39.26 -4.17
CA ARG A 843 -34.97 -40.62 -3.92
C ARG A 843 -34.93 -41.40 -5.23
N PRO A 844 -34.08 -42.43 -5.35
CA PRO A 844 -34.14 -43.35 -6.48
C PRO A 844 -35.54 -43.96 -6.60
N ILE A 845 -36.18 -43.79 -7.76
CA ILE A 845 -37.51 -44.33 -8.06
C ILE A 845 -37.39 -45.54 -8.99
N PRO A 846 -38.36 -46.48 -8.95
CA PRO A 846 -38.33 -47.66 -9.77
C PRO A 846 -38.57 -47.35 -11.26
N TRP A 847 -37.82 -48.00 -12.15
CA TRP A 847 -37.99 -47.96 -13.60
C TRP A 847 -37.73 -49.35 -14.21
N THR A 848 -38.12 -49.56 -15.46
CA THR A 848 -38.01 -50.85 -16.16
C THR A 848 -36.95 -50.84 -17.26
N ASP A 849 -36.09 -51.85 -17.26
CA ASP A 849 -35.01 -52.04 -18.23
C ASP A 849 -35.14 -53.44 -18.85
N GLY A 850 -35.99 -53.54 -19.88
CA GLY A 850 -36.49 -54.83 -20.38
C GLY A 850 -37.43 -55.46 -19.35
N ASN A 851 -37.17 -56.72 -18.98
CA ASN A 851 -37.94 -57.43 -17.95
C ASN A 851 -37.43 -57.15 -16.52
N SER A 852 -36.35 -56.39 -16.36
CA SER A 852 -35.74 -56.13 -15.06
C SER A 852 -36.22 -54.81 -14.46
N ARG A 853 -36.58 -54.83 -13.17
CA ARG A 853 -36.87 -53.62 -12.40
C ARG A 853 -35.58 -53.04 -11.82
N ARG A 854 -35.33 -51.76 -12.04
CA ARG A 854 -34.16 -51.02 -11.55
C ARG A 854 -34.61 -49.80 -10.73
N PHE A 855 -33.69 -49.23 -9.97
CA PHE A 855 -33.91 -47.99 -9.22
C PHE A 855 -32.90 -46.94 -9.67
N GLY A 856 -33.35 -45.71 -9.87
CA GLY A 856 -32.50 -44.62 -10.34
C GLY A 856 -33.09 -43.26 -10.03
N ALA A 857 -32.23 -42.25 -9.94
CA ALA A 857 -32.64 -40.87 -9.81
C ALA A 857 -32.76 -40.22 -11.19
N PHE A 858 -33.73 -39.33 -11.37
CA PHE A 858 -34.00 -38.66 -12.63
C PHE A 858 -33.87 -37.15 -12.49
N PHE A 859 -33.37 -36.50 -13.54
CA PHE A 859 -33.54 -35.07 -13.75
C PHE A 859 -34.78 -34.85 -14.61
N ILE A 860 -35.62 -33.91 -14.22
CA ILE A 860 -36.91 -33.62 -14.85
C ILE A 860 -37.00 -32.10 -15.03
N PRO A 861 -36.74 -31.56 -16.22
CA PRO A 861 -36.84 -30.11 -16.43
C PRO A 861 -38.28 -29.61 -16.40
N ASP A 862 -38.55 -28.60 -15.55
CA ASP A 862 -39.84 -27.93 -15.42
C ASP A 862 -40.03 -26.88 -16.53
N ASP A 863 -40.16 -27.34 -17.78
CA ASP A 863 -40.27 -26.52 -18.99
C ASP A 863 -41.31 -27.13 -19.95
N PRO A 864 -42.27 -26.35 -20.48
CA PRO A 864 -43.27 -26.83 -21.45
C PRO A 864 -42.67 -27.48 -22.71
N ASN A 865 -41.43 -27.14 -23.07
CA ASN A 865 -40.72 -27.66 -24.23
C ASN A 865 -39.86 -28.90 -23.91
N SER A 866 -39.85 -29.37 -22.66
CA SER A 866 -39.08 -30.54 -22.27
C SER A 866 -39.84 -31.84 -22.60
N SER A 867 -39.12 -32.87 -23.06
CA SER A 867 -39.74 -34.18 -23.28
C SER A 867 -39.97 -34.89 -21.94
N LEU A 868 -41.19 -34.81 -21.40
CA LEU A 868 -41.58 -35.41 -20.12
C LEU A 868 -42.34 -36.74 -20.31
N PRO A 869 -42.23 -37.69 -19.38
CA PRO A 869 -43.00 -38.92 -19.43
C PRO A 869 -44.50 -38.65 -19.14
N PRO A 870 -45.42 -39.40 -19.75
CA PRO A 870 -46.87 -39.24 -19.51
C PRO A 870 -47.30 -39.62 -18.08
N SER A 871 -46.45 -40.36 -17.34
CA SER A 871 -46.63 -40.69 -15.92
C SER A 871 -45.29 -41.07 -15.27
N LEU A 872 -45.20 -41.03 -13.93
CA LEU A 872 -44.05 -41.52 -13.17
C LEU A 872 -44.11 -43.04 -12.89
N THR A 873 -44.80 -43.80 -13.72
CA THR A 873 -44.87 -45.26 -13.59
C THR A 873 -43.55 -45.90 -14.03
N SER A 874 -43.20 -47.05 -13.45
CA SER A 874 -41.95 -47.75 -13.78
C SER A 874 -41.81 -48.07 -15.29
N ALA A 875 -42.93 -48.31 -15.98
CA ALA A 875 -42.97 -48.57 -17.42
C ALA A 875 -42.73 -47.30 -18.25
N ALA A 876 -43.40 -46.20 -17.91
CA ALA A 876 -43.22 -44.92 -18.59
C ALA A 876 -41.80 -44.35 -18.42
N LEU A 877 -41.22 -44.47 -17.22
CA LEU A 877 -39.82 -44.10 -16.96
C LEU A 877 -38.84 -45.00 -17.73
N GLY A 878 -39.16 -46.29 -17.90
CA GLY A 878 -38.37 -47.19 -18.73
C GLY A 878 -38.36 -46.79 -20.21
N GLN A 879 -39.52 -46.37 -20.74
CA GLN A 879 -39.62 -45.86 -22.10
C GLN A 879 -38.87 -44.53 -22.27
N LEU A 880 -39.01 -43.61 -21.31
CA LEU A 880 -38.28 -42.34 -21.27
C LEU A 880 -36.76 -42.54 -21.39
N VAL A 881 -36.19 -43.47 -20.60
CA VAL A 881 -34.75 -43.78 -20.66
C VAL A 881 -34.35 -44.31 -22.04
N LYS A 882 -35.16 -45.19 -22.64
CA LYS A 882 -34.89 -45.73 -23.98
C LYS A 882 -34.91 -44.64 -25.04
N ASP A 883 -35.93 -43.79 -25.02
CA ASP A 883 -36.11 -42.70 -25.99
C ASP A 883 -34.98 -41.67 -25.86
N TRP A 884 -34.62 -41.30 -24.63
CA TRP A 884 -33.54 -40.35 -24.39
C TRP A 884 -32.19 -40.90 -24.88
N ARG A 885 -31.89 -42.18 -24.61
CA ARG A 885 -30.69 -42.86 -25.12
C ARG A 885 -30.68 -42.98 -26.65
N ALA A 886 -31.83 -43.23 -27.28
CA ALA A 886 -31.94 -43.27 -28.74
C ALA A 886 -31.60 -41.91 -29.35
N LYS A 887 -32.17 -40.83 -28.81
CA LYS A 887 -31.84 -39.45 -29.21
C LYS A 887 -30.36 -39.11 -28.99
N ALA A 888 -29.76 -39.60 -27.91
CA ALA A 888 -28.33 -39.41 -27.67
C ALA A 888 -27.48 -40.11 -28.74
N ARG A 889 -27.85 -41.33 -29.16
CA ARG A 889 -27.18 -42.00 -30.30
C ARG A 889 -27.36 -41.24 -31.61
N GLU A 890 -28.57 -40.75 -31.90
CA GLU A 890 -28.85 -39.95 -33.09
C GLU A 890 -28.05 -38.64 -33.13
N ALA A 891 -27.81 -38.03 -31.96
CA ALA A 891 -26.94 -36.88 -31.79
C ALA A 891 -25.42 -37.22 -31.80
N GLY A 892 -25.08 -38.50 -31.97
CA GLY A 892 -23.71 -38.97 -32.12
C GLY A 892 -22.95 -39.19 -30.82
N TRP A 893 -23.63 -39.46 -29.70
CA TRP A 893 -23.01 -39.83 -28.41
C TRP A 893 -22.83 -41.35 -28.29
N ASP A 894 -21.73 -41.81 -27.71
CA ASP A 894 -21.39 -43.24 -27.53
C ASP A 894 -22.09 -43.83 -26.29
N VAL A 895 -23.42 -43.97 -26.39
CA VAL A 895 -24.27 -44.48 -25.30
C VAL A 895 -23.87 -45.90 -24.88
N ASP A 896 -23.42 -46.73 -25.82
CA ASP A 896 -23.01 -48.11 -25.56
C ASP A 896 -21.63 -48.17 -24.88
N GLY A 897 -20.85 -47.09 -24.98
CA GLY A 897 -19.61 -46.84 -24.25
C GLY A 897 -19.78 -46.54 -22.76
N TRP A 898 -20.98 -46.20 -22.29
CA TRP A 898 -21.21 -45.80 -20.89
C TRP A 898 -21.18 -47.00 -19.94
N ASP A 899 -20.36 -46.95 -18.87
CA ASP A 899 -20.06 -48.12 -18.01
C ASP A 899 -21.30 -48.76 -17.37
N HIS A 900 -22.30 -47.97 -16.96
CA HIS A 900 -23.55 -48.50 -16.39
C HIS A 900 -24.50 -49.08 -17.45
N VAL A 901 -24.26 -48.80 -18.73
CA VAL A 901 -24.90 -49.45 -19.88
C VAL A 901 -24.16 -50.75 -20.22
N LYS A 902 -22.82 -50.77 -20.12
CA LYS A 902 -21.96 -51.95 -20.33
C LYS A 902 -22.17 -53.06 -19.30
N GLY A 903 -22.54 -52.74 -18.06
CA GLY A 903 -22.84 -53.71 -16.98
C GLY A 903 -24.04 -54.66 -17.24
N LYS A 904 -24.41 -54.87 -18.50
CA LYS A 904 -25.41 -55.80 -19.02
C LYS A 904 -24.90 -56.66 -20.20
N ALA A 905 -23.61 -56.61 -20.52
CA ALA A 905 -22.99 -57.46 -21.55
C ALA A 905 -22.00 -58.50 -20.97
N ALA A 906 -22.19 -58.91 -19.71
CA ALA A 906 -21.53 -60.06 -19.10
C ALA A 906 -22.57 -61.00 -18.51
#